data_AF-A0A9Q1L8U1-F1
#
_entry.id   AF-A0A9Q1L8U1-F1
#
_cell.length_a   1.000
_cell.length_b   1.000
_cell.length_c   1.000
_cell.angle_alpha   90.00
_cell.angle_beta   90.00
_cell.angle_gamma   90.00
#
_symmetry.space_group_name_H-M   'P 1'
#
loop_
_entity.id
_entity.type
_entity.pdbx_description
1 polymer ?
#
loop_
_entity_poly.entity_id
_entity_poly.type
_entity_poly.pdbx_seq_one_letter_code
_entity_poly.pdbx_strand_id
1 'polypeptide(L)'
;MGSAHLLSLLNDDLLIRILSLITHDSDRKAFRLVCKTFLRVDSFHRTRIRILRPEFITTLFSKFPRINSLDLSICPQIDDGAVATLVGYGSPGWSIRLRKLVLSRSTGLKATGLEMLMKACPALECVDVSYCWDFGDREAAALSFGGSLRDVKMDRCLGVTDVGLAKIAIGCQCLEKLSLTWCIEITDLGIDLLSKKCTQLKHLDISYLKVTSGSLRSISSMEKLEFLAMVGCGIVDDEGLHYLGKGCPSLQALDVSRCDRLSSSALAFLINGHPSMLHIHASYCFHEYPNKVIQGLKDLKNLKTLILDGAPVSESFFKNINFNCKYLVEIGLGKCKGVTDMGIFQLVSGGRSLNVLNLTCCSDLTDNAISAITDSCQSLLCLKLECCNSLTEKSLYRLGLHCSLLEELDLTDCFGVNDTGLYYLSKCTKLVCLKLGLCTNITDKGLYSIARNCSEILELDLYRCKGIGDDGLCALSSGCKRMQKLNLSYCSEVTDKGIECLGHLPELSNLEMRSLLNVTGTGLTALATRYHRLAELDVKDCANIDDSGFMALAYYSRNLQQLNLSHCAISDVGLCMVMGNLTRLQDAKLVNLYNVSTNGFEVALRACCGRLKKVKLVASLRQHLTLDIVETLRARGCRISLPFALPRNESTRHQNPKYPEWMTNGDKDLLVYNPNRMHVDAVVALDGSGRYRSIAQAVNEAPSYSNRRYVIYVKRGIYHENIDLKKKKTNIMLVGDGIGATVITGNRNFMQGWTTFRTATVAVSGKGFIARDIAFRNTAGPKTFQVLQNCKIFTREPLPMQKVTITAQGRKSPDQSTGFSIQDSYIYATRPTYLGRPWKMYSRTVYMNTWMSGMVQPRGWLEWYGNFALNSLWYGEYKNYGPGSSLSGRVKWPGYHIIKDPSSASFFTVQHFIDGMSWLPATGVQFSAGLTN
;
A
#
# COMPACT_ATOMS: atom_id res chain seq x y z
N MET A 1 14.10 55.98 -15.29
CA MET A 1 15.17 55.85 -14.27
C MET A 1 14.56 55.54 -12.89
N GLY A 2 13.92 54.37 -12.69
CA GLY A 2 13.08 54.13 -11.49
C GLY A 2 13.52 53.03 -10.51
N SER A 3 14.08 51.91 -11.00
CA SER A 3 14.31 50.71 -10.17
C SER A 3 15.61 50.73 -9.35
N ALA A 4 16.69 51.30 -9.89
CA ALA A 4 18.00 51.33 -9.23
C ALA A 4 17.99 52.09 -7.89
N HIS A 5 17.16 53.16 -7.80
CA HIS A 5 17.10 54.02 -6.63
C HIS A 5 16.37 53.39 -5.43
N LEU A 6 15.47 52.43 -5.68
CA LEU A 6 14.73 51.74 -4.61
C LEU A 6 15.61 50.69 -3.92
N LEU A 7 16.38 49.92 -4.70
CA LEU A 7 17.31 48.92 -4.16
C LEU A 7 18.47 49.53 -3.36
N SER A 8 18.88 50.77 -3.66
CA SER A 8 19.90 51.48 -2.87
C SER A 8 19.42 51.94 -1.49
N LEU A 9 18.10 51.97 -1.24
CA LEU A 9 17.53 52.30 0.07
C LEU A 9 17.42 51.07 1.00
N LEU A 10 17.56 49.86 0.45
CA LEU A 10 17.46 48.62 1.22
C LEU A 10 18.81 48.27 1.86
N ASN A 11 19.03 48.78 3.07
CA ASN A 11 20.14 48.35 3.93
C ASN A 11 19.95 46.88 4.39
N ASP A 12 21.00 46.29 4.97
CA ASP A 12 20.97 44.89 5.41
C ASP A 12 19.82 44.62 6.40
N ASP A 13 19.54 45.52 7.36
CA ASP A 13 18.45 45.35 8.35
C ASP A 13 17.05 45.29 7.72
N LEU A 14 16.79 46.14 6.72
CA LEU A 14 15.54 46.10 5.95
C LEU A 14 15.45 44.81 5.13
N LEU A 15 16.54 44.39 4.48
CA LEU A 15 16.60 43.11 3.76
C LEU A 15 16.40 41.90 4.67
N ILE A 16 16.91 41.95 5.90
CA ILE A 16 16.69 40.95 6.95
C ILE A 16 15.22 40.89 7.33
N ARG A 17 14.59 42.05 7.56
CA ARG A 17 13.17 42.12 7.92
C ARG A 17 12.29 41.61 6.78
N ILE A 18 12.59 41.97 5.53
CA ILE A 18 11.93 41.42 4.33
C ILE A 18 12.10 39.89 4.29
N LEU A 19 13.32 39.37 4.40
CA LEU A 19 13.59 37.91 4.37
C LEU A 19 12.93 37.16 5.54
N SER A 20 12.68 37.81 6.67
CA SER A 20 11.92 37.21 7.78
C SER A 20 10.44 37.04 7.47
N LEU A 21 9.86 37.91 6.63
CA LEU A 21 8.46 37.89 6.20
C LEU A 21 8.22 36.94 5.00
N ILE A 22 9.27 36.59 4.24
CA ILE A 22 9.15 35.62 3.14
C ILE A 22 8.93 34.22 3.72
N THR A 23 7.71 33.70 3.59
CA THR A 23 7.33 32.37 4.08
C THR A 23 7.61 31.25 3.07
N HIS A 24 7.48 31.51 1.76
CA HIS A 24 7.67 30.51 0.71
C HIS A 24 9.14 30.29 0.32
N ASP A 25 9.51 29.00 0.17
CA ASP A 25 10.86 28.57 -0.19
C ASP A 25 11.27 28.91 -1.64
N SER A 26 10.29 29.07 -2.54
CA SER A 26 10.47 29.60 -3.90
C SER A 26 10.95 31.04 -3.87
N ASP A 27 10.28 31.89 -3.08
CA ASP A 27 10.60 33.30 -2.95
C ASP A 27 11.92 33.52 -2.20
N ARG A 28 12.24 32.68 -1.20
CA ARG A 28 13.59 32.66 -0.59
C ARG A 28 14.69 32.31 -1.58
N LYS A 29 14.40 31.43 -2.56
CA LYS A 29 15.34 31.14 -3.66
C LYS A 29 15.44 32.29 -4.66
N ALA A 30 14.36 33.03 -4.93
CA ALA A 30 14.38 34.20 -5.79
C ALA A 30 15.15 35.37 -5.14
N PHE A 31 14.87 35.66 -3.86
CA PHE A 31 15.51 36.70 -3.05
C PHE A 31 17.04 36.66 -3.17
N ARG A 32 17.66 35.50 -2.88
CA ARG A 32 19.11 35.33 -2.94
C ARG A 32 19.72 35.37 -4.36
N LEU A 33 18.91 35.43 -5.41
CA LEU A 33 19.34 35.56 -6.80
C LEU A 33 19.28 37.01 -7.32
N VAL A 34 18.69 37.95 -6.56
CA VAL A 34 18.55 39.36 -6.96
C VAL A 34 19.91 40.03 -7.16
N CYS A 35 20.78 40.01 -6.15
CA CYS A 35 22.15 40.56 -6.24
C CYS A 35 23.05 40.02 -5.12
N LYS A 36 24.34 40.41 -5.13
CA LYS A 36 25.32 40.01 -4.10
C LYS A 36 24.90 40.37 -2.68
N THR A 37 24.25 41.51 -2.46
CA THR A 37 23.78 41.95 -1.12
C THR A 37 22.66 41.03 -0.59
N PHE A 38 21.67 40.71 -1.42
CA PHE A 38 20.58 39.80 -1.03
C PHE A 38 21.10 38.38 -0.79
N LEU A 39 22.03 37.91 -1.61
CA LEU A 39 22.72 36.63 -1.39
C LEU A 39 23.49 36.63 -0.06
N ARG A 40 24.18 37.72 0.28
CA ARG A 40 24.89 37.90 1.56
C ARG A 40 23.91 37.83 2.74
N VAL A 41 22.80 38.55 2.67
CA VAL A 41 21.77 38.57 3.72
C VAL A 41 21.14 37.18 3.91
N ASP A 42 20.78 36.46 2.84
CA ASP A 42 20.35 35.05 2.93
C ASP A 42 21.43 34.17 3.57
N SER A 43 22.71 34.37 3.21
CA SER A 43 23.84 33.64 3.80
C SER A 43 23.91 33.80 5.32
N PHE A 44 23.82 35.03 5.83
CA PHE A 44 23.92 35.32 7.26
C PHE A 44 22.65 34.98 8.06
N HIS A 45 21.48 34.89 7.42
CA HIS A 45 20.20 34.69 8.12
C HIS A 45 19.58 33.30 7.94
N ARG A 46 20.13 32.46 7.07
CA ARG A 46 19.69 31.07 6.92
C ARG A 46 19.99 30.25 8.17
N THR A 47 18.92 29.77 8.80
CA THR A 47 18.96 28.90 10.00
C THR A 47 18.78 27.42 9.70
N ARG A 48 18.20 27.08 8.53
CA ARG A 48 17.90 25.70 8.13
C ARG A 48 18.60 25.35 6.82
N ILE A 49 19.18 24.15 6.75
CA ILE A 49 19.76 23.62 5.51
C ILE A 49 19.46 22.13 5.35
N ARG A 50 19.11 21.75 4.12
CA ARG A 50 18.92 20.38 3.69
C ARG A 50 20.01 20.03 2.69
N ILE A 51 20.82 19.01 2.99
CA ILE A 51 22.01 18.68 2.23
C ILE A 51 21.76 17.44 1.37
N LEU A 52 22.05 17.56 0.08
CA LEU A 52 21.82 16.53 -0.94
C LEU A 52 23.01 15.59 -1.14
N ARG A 53 24.23 16.04 -0.81
CA ARG A 53 25.50 15.36 -1.09
C ARG A 53 26.52 15.70 0.00
N PRO A 54 27.27 14.72 0.54
CA PRO A 54 28.12 14.94 1.70
C PRO A 54 29.33 15.85 1.40
N GLU A 55 29.85 15.85 0.16
CA GLU A 55 31.03 16.66 -0.21
C GLU A 55 30.84 18.18 0.01
N PHE A 56 29.60 18.68 0.03
CA PHE A 56 29.33 20.11 0.22
C PHE A 56 29.22 20.54 1.69
N ILE A 57 29.17 19.62 2.66
CA ILE A 57 28.83 19.93 4.05
C ILE A 57 29.72 21.04 4.64
N THR A 58 31.04 20.89 4.53
CA THR A 58 32.02 21.87 5.05
C THR A 58 31.86 23.25 4.40
N THR A 59 31.75 23.28 3.06
CA THR A 59 31.56 24.52 2.29
C THR A 59 30.23 25.22 2.63
N LEU A 60 29.18 24.46 2.93
CA LEU A 60 27.88 25.01 3.28
C LEU A 60 27.85 25.56 4.71
N PHE A 61 28.52 24.93 5.67
CA PHE A 61 28.63 25.47 7.03
C PHE A 61 29.45 26.77 7.09
N SER A 62 30.53 26.88 6.31
CA SER A 62 31.27 28.15 6.20
C SER A 62 30.43 29.27 5.56
N LYS A 63 29.58 28.92 4.59
CA LYS A 63 28.69 29.87 3.90
C LYS A 63 27.48 30.31 4.73
N PHE A 64 26.98 29.45 5.62
CA PHE A 64 25.76 29.68 6.40
C PHE A 64 26.07 29.62 7.91
N PRO A 65 26.63 30.68 8.52
CA PRO A 65 27.16 30.64 9.89
C PRO A 65 26.10 30.59 11.00
N ARG A 66 24.80 30.77 10.67
CA ARG A 66 23.68 30.75 11.64
C ARG A 66 22.80 29.49 11.55
N ILE A 67 23.28 28.41 10.91
CA ILE A 67 22.55 27.13 10.89
C ILE A 67 22.31 26.60 12.30
N ASN A 68 21.05 26.31 12.60
CA ASN A 68 20.59 25.63 13.81
C ASN A 68 19.73 24.39 13.51
N SER A 69 19.39 24.13 12.24
CA SER A 69 18.70 22.93 11.78
C SER A 69 19.40 22.35 10.56
N LEU A 70 19.90 21.12 10.70
CA LEU A 70 20.59 20.36 9.67
C LEU A 70 19.73 19.16 9.27
N ASP A 71 19.41 19.05 7.98
CA ASP A 71 18.69 17.92 7.41
C ASP A 71 19.57 17.15 6.42
N LEU A 72 19.94 15.94 6.83
CA LEU A 72 20.71 14.95 6.09
C LEU A 72 19.83 13.78 5.59
N SER A 73 18.50 13.86 5.77
CA SER A 73 17.56 12.79 5.35
C SER A 73 17.63 12.47 3.86
N ILE A 74 18.02 13.46 3.05
CA ILE A 74 18.25 13.33 1.62
C ILE A 74 19.75 13.37 1.22
N CYS A 75 20.68 13.25 2.17
CA CYS A 75 22.09 13.02 1.88
C CYS A 75 22.35 11.51 1.74
N PRO A 76 22.96 11.00 0.64
CA PRO A 76 23.48 9.65 0.62
C PRO A 76 24.63 9.53 1.65
N GLN A 77 24.70 8.36 2.30
CA GLN A 77 25.73 7.92 3.25
C GLN A 77 26.57 8.99 3.96
N ILE A 78 26.23 9.23 5.22
CA ILE A 78 27.10 9.91 6.19
C ILE A 78 27.67 8.81 7.07
N ASP A 79 28.98 8.65 7.11
CA ASP A 79 29.65 7.68 7.97
C ASP A 79 30.49 8.37 9.07
N ASP A 80 31.02 7.55 9.97
CA ASP A 80 31.81 7.98 11.12
C ASP A 80 33.09 8.72 10.72
N GLY A 81 33.68 8.41 9.56
CA GLY A 81 34.87 9.08 9.03
C GLY A 81 34.55 10.49 8.50
N ALA A 82 33.43 10.63 7.81
CA ALA A 82 32.90 11.93 7.39
C ALA A 82 32.55 12.80 8.62
N VAL A 83 31.96 12.22 9.67
CA VAL A 83 31.70 12.91 10.94
C VAL A 83 33.00 13.30 11.66
N ALA A 84 33.96 12.39 11.80
CA ALA A 84 35.23 12.68 12.43
C ALA A 84 35.97 13.82 11.70
N THR A 85 35.92 13.85 10.37
CA THR A 85 36.46 14.95 9.56
C THR A 85 35.69 16.26 9.78
N LEU A 86 34.37 16.20 9.92
CA LEU A 86 33.49 17.35 10.13
C LEU A 86 33.65 17.98 11.54
N VAL A 87 34.02 17.18 12.54
CA VAL A 87 34.22 17.60 13.94
C VAL A 87 35.69 17.88 14.27
N GLY A 88 36.63 17.23 13.59
CA GLY A 88 38.03 17.07 14.03
C GLY A 88 39.02 18.21 13.79
N TYR A 89 38.58 19.43 13.46
CA TYR A 89 39.47 20.59 13.20
C TYR A 89 39.07 21.83 14.01
N GLY A 90 39.13 21.70 15.33
CA GLY A 90 38.67 22.71 16.30
C GLY A 90 37.14 22.80 16.36
N SER A 91 36.56 23.08 17.52
CA SER A 91 35.10 23.10 17.72
C SER A 91 34.42 24.06 16.73
N PRO A 92 33.73 23.55 15.70
CA PRO A 92 33.19 24.42 14.67
C PRO A 92 32.04 25.25 15.24
N GLY A 93 32.02 26.55 14.98
CA GLY A 93 30.97 27.44 15.51
C GLY A 93 29.53 27.07 15.11
N TRP A 94 29.32 26.15 14.16
CA TRP A 94 28.00 25.60 13.85
C TRP A 94 27.52 24.57 14.88
N SER A 95 28.40 23.77 15.50
CA SER A 95 28.01 22.62 16.32
C SER A 95 27.36 23.05 17.63
N ILE A 96 27.93 24.06 18.29
CA ILE A 96 27.37 24.73 19.48
C ILE A 96 26.04 25.47 19.23
N ARG A 97 25.63 25.64 17.96
CA ARG A 97 24.36 26.30 17.57
C ARG A 97 23.31 25.32 17.02
N LEU A 98 23.69 24.08 16.75
CA LEU A 98 22.79 23.09 16.15
C LEU A 98 21.76 22.61 17.19
N ARG A 99 20.49 22.96 16.96
CA ARG A 99 19.34 22.56 17.80
C ARG A 99 18.55 21.40 17.20
N LYS A 100 18.57 21.23 15.87
CA LYS A 100 17.86 20.14 15.19
C LYS A 100 18.73 19.40 14.18
N LEU A 101 18.72 18.07 14.26
CA LEU A 101 19.41 17.16 13.36
C LEU A 101 18.43 16.13 12.79
N VAL A 102 18.26 16.09 11.47
CA VAL A 102 17.44 15.08 10.79
C VAL A 102 18.35 14.11 10.03
N LEU A 103 18.47 12.91 10.57
CA LEU A 103 19.16 11.74 10.01
C LEU A 103 18.17 10.72 9.44
N SER A 104 16.87 11.02 9.38
CA SER A 104 15.82 10.12 8.90
C SER A 104 16.19 9.44 7.58
N ARG A 105 16.13 8.10 7.51
CA ARG A 105 16.54 7.26 6.35
C ARG A 105 18.03 7.31 5.96
N SER A 106 18.88 8.00 6.72
CA SER A 106 20.34 7.91 6.53
C SER A 106 20.85 6.48 6.76
N THR A 107 22.11 6.26 6.39
CA THR A 107 22.78 4.96 6.44
C THR A 107 24.28 5.18 6.63
N GLY A 108 24.97 4.28 7.33
CA GLY A 108 26.43 4.30 7.46
C GLY A 108 26.94 4.94 8.74
N LEU A 109 26.21 5.88 9.34
CA LEU A 109 26.52 6.46 10.63
C LEU A 109 26.29 5.41 11.73
N LYS A 110 27.33 5.11 12.50
CA LYS A 110 27.30 4.15 13.61
C LYS A 110 27.34 4.86 14.96
N ALA A 111 27.22 4.09 16.04
CA ALA A 111 27.24 4.61 17.40
C ALA A 111 28.41 5.57 17.67
N THR A 112 29.61 5.27 17.20
CA THR A 112 30.82 6.10 17.38
C THR A 112 30.70 7.48 16.70
N GLY A 113 30.26 7.53 15.44
CA GLY A 113 29.97 8.79 14.74
C GLY A 113 28.83 9.56 15.37
N LEU A 114 27.76 8.87 15.76
CA LEU A 114 26.62 9.53 16.41
C LEU A 114 27.00 10.12 17.78
N GLU A 115 27.82 9.42 18.56
CA GLU A 115 28.37 9.88 19.83
C GLU A 115 29.27 11.12 19.64
N MET A 116 30.13 11.11 18.61
CA MET A 116 30.92 12.29 18.24
C MET A 116 30.03 13.49 17.90
N LEU A 117 28.93 13.31 17.16
CA LEU A 117 27.97 14.38 16.87
C LEU A 117 27.24 14.89 18.13
N MET A 118 26.76 13.99 19.01
CA MET A 118 26.08 14.40 20.24
C MET A 118 27.01 15.21 21.15
N LYS A 119 28.25 14.75 21.35
CA LYS A 119 29.27 15.45 22.15
C LYS A 119 29.68 16.79 21.53
N ALA A 120 29.76 16.88 20.20
CA ALA A 120 30.09 18.13 19.51
C ALA A 120 28.93 19.16 19.51
N CYS A 121 27.68 18.73 19.69
CA CYS A 121 26.47 19.56 19.58
C CYS A 121 25.70 19.65 20.91
N PRO A 122 26.24 20.31 21.95
CA PRO A 122 25.63 20.35 23.29
C PRO A 122 24.27 21.07 23.35
N ALA A 123 23.95 21.90 22.35
CA ALA A 123 22.68 22.62 22.23
C ALA A 123 21.59 21.84 21.45
N LEU A 124 21.82 20.56 21.14
CA LEU A 124 20.92 19.77 20.33
C LEU A 124 19.66 19.36 21.11
N GLU A 125 18.50 19.81 20.62
CA GLU A 125 17.18 19.62 21.24
C GLU A 125 16.32 18.59 20.50
N CYS A 126 16.54 18.42 19.19
CA CYS A 126 15.71 17.58 18.32
C CYS A 126 16.55 16.67 17.42
N VAL A 127 16.30 15.36 17.47
CA VAL A 127 16.94 14.34 16.63
C VAL A 127 15.88 13.44 15.99
N ASP A 128 15.91 13.32 14.67
CA ASP A 128 15.12 12.35 13.90
C ASP A 128 16.05 11.34 13.24
N VAL A 129 16.03 10.10 13.72
CA VAL A 129 16.75 8.94 13.18
C VAL A 129 15.79 7.90 12.60
N SER A 130 14.52 8.26 12.37
CA SER A 130 13.51 7.33 11.88
C SER A 130 13.91 6.65 10.56
N TYR A 131 13.49 5.42 10.34
CA TYR A 131 13.78 4.58 9.16
C TYR A 131 15.28 4.27 8.92
N CYS A 132 16.16 4.52 9.89
CA CYS A 132 17.54 4.03 9.88
C CYS A 132 17.53 2.53 10.24
N TRP A 133 17.72 1.70 9.22
CA TRP A 133 17.54 0.24 9.28
C TRP A 133 18.67 -0.48 10.04
N ASP A 134 19.82 0.17 10.17
CA ASP A 134 21.02 -0.27 10.87
C ASP A 134 21.21 0.43 12.23
N PHE A 135 20.18 1.14 12.71
CA PHE A 135 20.15 1.79 14.02
C PHE A 135 19.66 0.80 15.10
N GLY A 136 20.49 0.52 16.10
CA GLY A 136 20.13 -0.35 17.22
C GLY A 136 20.59 0.18 18.58
N ASP A 137 20.72 -0.71 19.56
CA ASP A 137 20.97 -0.33 20.97
C ASP A 137 22.26 0.48 21.20
N ARG A 138 23.29 0.28 20.36
CA ARG A 138 24.55 1.05 20.45
C ARG A 138 24.35 2.49 19.96
N GLU A 139 23.64 2.66 18.86
CA GLU A 139 23.29 3.97 18.32
C GLU A 139 22.28 4.70 19.23
N ALA A 140 21.32 3.97 19.83
CA ALA A 140 20.45 4.49 20.87
C ALA A 140 21.25 4.93 22.11
N ALA A 141 22.25 4.16 22.54
CA ALA A 141 23.15 4.56 23.61
C ALA A 141 23.98 5.81 23.26
N ALA A 142 24.38 5.99 22.00
CA ALA A 142 25.08 7.19 21.56
C ALA A 142 24.21 8.47 21.67
N LEU A 143 22.89 8.37 21.53
CA LEU A 143 21.97 9.49 21.80
C LEU A 143 21.96 9.93 23.28
N SER A 144 22.30 9.04 24.22
CA SER A 144 22.31 9.35 25.66
C SER A 144 23.34 10.42 26.08
N PHE A 145 24.31 10.74 25.21
CA PHE A 145 25.22 11.88 25.40
C PHE A 145 24.57 13.24 25.08
N GLY A 146 23.40 13.27 24.42
CA GLY A 146 22.63 14.47 24.13
C GLY A 146 21.76 14.91 25.31
N GLY A 147 22.36 15.35 26.42
CA GLY A 147 21.63 15.72 27.65
C GLY A 147 20.58 16.83 27.47
N SER A 148 20.69 17.65 26.43
CA SER A 148 19.73 18.72 26.07
C SER A 148 18.53 18.24 25.22
N LEU A 149 18.46 16.96 24.83
CA LEU A 149 17.45 16.45 23.91
C LEU A 149 16.03 16.52 24.51
N ARG A 150 15.11 17.07 23.73
CA ARG A 150 13.68 17.25 24.04
C ARG A 150 12.75 16.50 23.10
N ASP A 151 13.14 16.33 21.83
CA ASP A 151 12.33 15.66 20.78
C ASP A 151 13.18 14.60 20.07
N VAL A 152 12.90 13.32 20.30
CA VAL A 152 13.58 12.19 19.64
C VAL A 152 12.58 11.37 18.83
N LYS A 153 12.89 11.14 17.56
CA LYS A 153 12.11 10.26 16.67
C LYS A 153 12.97 9.13 16.17
N MET A 154 12.49 7.90 16.35
CA MET A 154 13.19 6.68 15.95
C MET A 154 12.25 5.64 15.33
N ASP A 155 11.23 6.09 14.62
CA ASP A 155 10.23 5.22 13.97
C ASP A 155 10.89 4.20 13.06
N ARG A 156 10.50 2.93 13.14
CA ARG A 156 11.10 1.80 12.39
C ARG A 156 12.62 1.63 12.59
N CYS A 157 13.18 2.02 13.73
CA CYS A 157 14.51 1.58 14.14
C CYS A 157 14.43 0.15 14.70
N LEU A 158 14.32 -0.83 13.80
CA LEU A 158 13.99 -2.23 14.13
C LEU A 158 15.03 -2.96 14.99
N GLY A 159 16.24 -2.41 15.14
CA GLY A 159 17.30 -2.99 15.97
C GLY A 159 17.36 -2.43 17.41
N VAL A 160 16.44 -1.55 17.79
CA VAL A 160 16.36 -0.98 19.15
C VAL A 160 15.49 -1.88 20.02
N THR A 161 16.03 -2.27 21.16
CA THR A 161 15.38 -3.06 22.21
C THR A 161 15.15 -2.22 23.47
N ASP A 162 14.62 -2.85 24.52
CA ASP A 162 14.54 -2.26 25.86
C ASP A 162 15.89 -1.72 26.37
N VAL A 163 17.02 -2.32 25.96
CA VAL A 163 18.36 -1.88 26.38
C VAL A 163 18.73 -0.52 25.76
N GLY A 164 18.46 -0.32 24.47
CA GLY A 164 18.67 0.97 23.80
C GLY A 164 17.75 2.05 24.36
N LEU A 165 16.47 1.73 24.55
CA LEU A 165 15.51 2.66 25.16
C LEU A 165 15.91 3.03 26.60
N ALA A 166 16.40 2.06 27.39
CA ALA A 166 16.90 2.29 28.75
C ALA A 166 18.05 3.31 28.79
N LYS A 167 18.99 3.25 27.83
CA LYS A 167 20.10 4.21 27.75
C LYS A 167 19.61 5.62 27.43
N ILE A 168 18.65 5.76 26.53
CA ILE A 168 18.01 7.04 26.22
C ILE A 168 17.25 7.58 27.44
N ALA A 169 16.46 6.74 28.11
CA ALA A 169 15.71 7.14 29.30
C ALA A 169 16.61 7.66 30.44
N ILE A 170 17.80 7.07 30.60
CA ILE A 170 18.77 7.47 31.63
C ILE A 170 19.53 8.75 31.24
N GLY A 171 19.95 8.92 29.99
CA GLY A 171 20.75 10.08 29.54
C GLY A 171 19.94 11.31 29.13
N CYS A 172 18.74 11.12 28.57
CA CYS A 172 17.92 12.17 27.98
C CYS A 172 16.71 12.50 28.88
N GLN A 173 16.97 12.86 30.14
CA GLN A 173 15.92 13.10 31.15
C GLN A 173 15.06 14.34 30.85
N CYS A 174 15.51 15.23 29.96
CA CYS A 174 14.77 16.41 29.49
C CYS A 174 13.81 16.13 28.31
N LEU A 175 13.62 14.87 27.91
CA LEU A 175 12.70 14.51 26.82
C LEU A 175 11.26 14.97 27.10
N GLU A 176 10.72 15.73 26.14
CA GLU A 176 9.32 16.17 26.07
C GLU A 176 8.53 15.38 25.02
N LYS A 177 9.19 14.87 23.97
CA LYS A 177 8.59 14.12 22.86
C LYS A 177 9.43 12.91 22.49
N LEU A 178 8.80 11.74 22.38
CA LEU A 178 9.44 10.51 21.93
C LEU A 178 8.53 9.72 20.99
N SER A 179 9.06 9.38 19.82
CA SER A 179 8.38 8.56 18.81
C SER A 179 9.12 7.23 18.60
N LEU A 180 8.45 6.13 18.95
CA LEU A 180 8.97 4.75 18.90
C LEU A 180 8.23 3.89 17.85
N THR A 181 7.41 4.50 16.99
CA THR A 181 6.48 3.79 16.10
C THR A 181 7.17 2.66 15.33
N TRP A 182 6.67 1.43 15.41
CA TRP A 182 7.27 0.21 14.82
C TRP A 182 8.65 -0.25 15.36
N CYS A 183 9.11 0.18 16.55
CA CYS A 183 10.32 -0.38 17.19
C CYS A 183 10.03 -1.72 17.88
N ILE A 184 9.63 -2.73 17.10
CA ILE A 184 8.97 -3.98 17.53
C ILE A 184 9.69 -4.85 18.59
N GLU A 185 10.95 -4.57 18.94
CA GLU A 185 11.69 -5.29 19.99
C GLU A 185 11.72 -4.54 21.35
N ILE A 186 11.02 -3.42 21.45
CA ILE A 186 10.70 -2.74 22.72
C ILE A 186 9.45 -3.39 23.35
N THR A 187 9.54 -3.66 24.64
CA THR A 187 8.50 -4.33 25.46
C THR A 187 8.09 -3.46 26.65
N ASP A 188 7.24 -4.01 27.53
CA ASP A 188 6.81 -3.33 28.76
C ASP A 188 7.97 -2.93 29.68
N LEU A 189 9.10 -3.64 29.63
CA LEU A 189 10.27 -3.33 30.46
C LEU A 189 10.95 -2.01 30.06
N GLY A 190 11.11 -1.76 28.76
CA GLY A 190 11.66 -0.50 28.25
C GLY A 190 10.73 0.69 28.54
N ILE A 191 9.42 0.48 28.40
CA ILE A 191 8.41 1.50 28.72
C ILE A 191 8.35 1.80 30.22
N ASP A 192 8.41 0.79 31.10
CA ASP A 192 8.45 0.97 32.55
C ASP A 192 9.62 1.87 33.00
N LEU A 193 10.83 1.61 32.47
CA LEU A 193 11.99 2.43 32.77
C LEU A 193 11.90 3.83 32.15
N LEU A 194 11.36 3.96 30.93
CA LEU A 194 11.09 5.25 30.29
C LEU A 194 10.17 6.13 31.15
N SER A 195 9.01 5.61 31.57
CA SER A 195 8.05 6.33 32.41
C SER A 195 8.66 6.79 33.74
N LYS A 196 9.55 5.98 34.33
CA LYS A 196 10.23 6.30 35.61
C LYS A 196 11.37 7.33 35.50
N LYS A 197 11.91 7.60 34.31
CA LYS A 197 13.07 8.49 34.13
C LYS A 197 12.76 9.74 33.31
N CYS A 198 11.95 9.64 32.26
CA CYS A 198 11.56 10.77 31.41
C CYS A 198 10.28 11.44 31.93
N THR A 199 10.32 11.99 33.16
CA THR A 199 9.17 12.62 33.82
C THR A 199 8.69 13.92 33.17
N GLN A 200 9.44 14.45 32.19
CA GLN A 200 9.07 15.64 31.42
C GLN A 200 8.31 15.33 30.12
N LEU A 201 8.06 14.05 29.82
CA LEU A 201 7.49 13.64 28.55
C LEU A 201 6.01 14.05 28.43
N LYS A 202 5.70 14.81 27.38
CA LYS A 202 4.36 15.30 27.02
C LYS A 202 3.75 14.55 25.84
N HIS A 203 4.57 14.05 24.92
CA HIS A 203 4.12 13.30 23.76
C HIS A 203 4.85 11.96 23.66
N LEU A 204 4.10 10.87 23.63
CA LEU A 204 4.60 9.51 23.46
C LEU A 204 3.87 8.80 22.32
N ASP A 205 4.61 8.31 21.33
CA ASP A 205 4.09 7.40 20.31
C ASP A 205 4.75 6.02 20.46
N ILE A 206 3.95 5.04 20.87
CA ILE A 206 4.30 3.61 21.03
C ILE A 206 3.54 2.74 20.00
N SER A 207 3.13 3.32 18.88
CA SER A 207 2.32 2.63 17.89
C SER A 207 3.05 1.44 17.27
N TYR A 208 2.35 0.33 17.09
CA TYR A 208 2.86 -0.92 16.53
C TYR A 208 4.04 -1.54 17.33
N LEU A 209 4.14 -1.27 18.64
CA LEU A 209 5.02 -2.00 19.55
C LEU A 209 4.36 -3.31 20.05
N LYS A 210 5.17 -4.25 20.57
CA LYS A 210 4.71 -5.51 21.18
C LYS A 210 4.37 -5.35 22.68
N VAL A 211 3.83 -4.20 23.07
CA VAL A 211 3.50 -3.82 24.44
C VAL A 211 2.17 -4.42 24.92
N THR A 212 2.02 -4.62 26.22
CA THR A 212 0.79 -5.10 26.88
C THR A 212 0.19 -4.04 27.79
N SER A 213 -0.91 -4.36 28.46
CA SER A 213 -1.52 -3.53 29.52
C SER A 213 -0.53 -3.19 30.66
N GLY A 214 0.55 -3.94 30.82
CA GLY A 214 1.67 -3.63 31.73
C GLY A 214 2.40 -2.32 31.42
N SER A 215 2.62 -2.01 30.13
CA SER A 215 3.14 -0.70 29.71
C SER A 215 2.24 0.45 30.17
N LEU A 216 0.92 0.27 30.06
CA LEU A 216 -0.05 1.34 30.35
C LEU A 216 -0.20 1.62 31.84
N ARG A 217 0.02 0.61 32.71
CA ARG A 217 0.19 0.80 34.15
C ARG A 217 1.42 1.64 34.51
N SER A 218 2.46 1.57 33.69
CA SER A 218 3.68 2.38 33.90
C SER A 218 3.46 3.79 33.37
N ILE A 219 2.88 3.91 32.18
CA ILE A 219 2.52 5.19 31.56
C ILE A 219 1.53 5.98 32.42
N SER A 220 0.58 5.34 33.11
CA SER A 220 -0.41 6.04 33.96
C SER A 220 0.20 6.84 35.11
N SER A 221 1.48 6.62 35.46
CA SER A 221 2.23 7.43 36.42
C SER A 221 2.77 8.76 35.86
N MET A 222 2.65 9.02 34.55
CA MET A 222 3.27 10.16 33.87
C MET A 222 2.40 11.42 33.97
N GLU A 223 2.66 12.25 34.96
CA GLU A 223 1.86 13.45 35.28
C GLU A 223 1.74 14.46 34.13
N LYS A 224 2.79 14.60 33.30
CA LYS A 224 2.88 15.62 32.23
C LYS A 224 2.49 15.11 30.84
N LEU A 225 2.04 13.86 30.72
CA LEU A 225 1.72 13.29 29.41
C LEU A 225 0.43 13.90 28.85
N GLU A 226 0.54 14.67 27.77
CA GLU A 226 -0.56 15.37 27.08
C GLU A 226 -1.10 14.56 25.89
N PHE A 227 -0.24 13.80 25.21
CA PHE A 227 -0.56 13.01 24.01
C PHE A 227 0.02 11.59 24.11
N LEU A 228 -0.83 10.59 23.87
CA LEU A 228 -0.43 9.19 23.73
C LEU A 228 -0.99 8.59 22.43
N ALA A 229 -0.11 8.11 21.56
CA ALA A 229 -0.48 7.28 20.42
C ALA A 229 0.02 5.84 20.61
N MET A 230 -0.86 4.88 20.35
CA MET A 230 -0.60 3.45 20.50
C MET A 230 -1.32 2.66 19.39
N VAL A 231 -1.30 3.18 18.18
CA VAL A 231 -2.00 2.62 17.01
C VAL A 231 -1.50 1.22 16.72
N GLY A 232 -2.41 0.25 16.59
CA GLY A 232 -2.07 -1.13 16.24
C GLY A 232 -1.40 -1.95 17.34
N CYS A 233 -1.43 -1.50 18.61
CA CYS A 233 -0.92 -2.24 19.77
C CYS A 233 -1.88 -3.36 20.21
N GLY A 234 -2.22 -4.28 19.30
CA GLY A 234 -3.26 -5.31 19.44
C GLY A 234 -3.03 -6.42 20.48
N ILE A 235 -2.10 -6.24 21.42
CA ILE A 235 -1.95 -7.07 22.62
C ILE A 235 -2.62 -6.40 23.84
N VAL A 236 -2.63 -5.06 23.90
CA VAL A 236 -3.32 -4.30 24.95
C VAL A 236 -4.80 -4.63 24.94
N ASP A 237 -5.35 -4.82 26.14
CA ASP A 237 -6.76 -5.03 26.42
C ASP A 237 -7.33 -3.95 27.35
N ASP A 238 -8.58 -4.14 27.76
CA ASP A 238 -9.34 -3.23 28.61
C ASP A 238 -8.60 -2.82 29.90
N GLU A 239 -7.81 -3.71 30.51
CA GLU A 239 -7.11 -3.42 31.76
C GLU A 239 -6.15 -2.23 31.59
N GLY A 240 -5.49 -2.13 30.44
CA GLY A 240 -4.57 -1.05 30.09
C GLY A 240 -5.25 0.33 30.11
N LEU A 241 -6.45 0.44 29.55
CA LEU A 241 -7.21 1.70 29.58
C LEU A 241 -7.77 2.02 30.97
N HIS A 242 -8.05 1.02 31.81
CA HIS A 242 -8.46 1.24 33.19
C HIS A 242 -7.31 1.80 34.05
N TYR A 243 -6.05 1.44 33.77
CA TYR A 243 -4.90 2.10 34.40
C TYR A 243 -4.77 3.56 33.97
N LEU A 244 -4.85 3.84 32.66
CA LEU A 244 -4.82 5.21 32.16
C LEU A 244 -5.96 6.04 32.76
N GLY A 245 -7.20 5.55 32.78
CA GLY A 245 -8.37 6.24 33.33
C GLY A 245 -8.31 6.57 34.84
N LYS A 246 -7.26 6.13 35.55
CA LYS A 246 -6.98 6.45 36.96
C LYS A 246 -5.69 7.28 37.15
N GLY A 247 -4.97 7.58 36.07
CA GLY A 247 -3.67 8.27 36.07
C GLY A 247 -3.60 9.31 34.95
N CYS A 248 -2.38 9.63 34.48
CA CYS A 248 -2.13 10.58 33.37
C CYS A 248 -3.02 11.86 33.39
N PRO A 249 -3.07 12.64 34.49
CA PRO A 249 -4.04 13.73 34.65
C PRO A 249 -3.96 14.84 33.59
N SER A 250 -2.82 14.99 32.89
CA SER A 250 -2.64 15.98 31.82
C SER A 250 -3.10 15.50 30.43
N LEU A 251 -3.55 14.25 30.28
CA LEU A 251 -3.85 13.65 28.98
C LEU A 251 -5.01 14.35 28.28
N GLN A 252 -4.74 14.84 27.06
CA GLN A 252 -5.65 15.61 26.23
C GLN A 252 -5.89 14.95 24.86
N ALA A 253 -5.01 14.03 24.44
CA ALA A 253 -5.10 13.36 23.16
C ALA A 253 -4.71 11.88 23.27
N LEU A 254 -5.57 11.01 22.74
CA LEU A 254 -5.37 9.57 22.72
C LEU A 254 -5.69 8.98 21.34
N ASP A 255 -4.74 8.22 20.79
CA ASP A 255 -4.97 7.38 19.61
C ASP A 255 -4.76 5.89 19.94
N VAL A 256 -5.87 5.15 19.99
CA VAL A 256 -5.92 3.69 20.23
C VAL A 256 -6.32 2.92 18.97
N SER A 257 -6.29 3.55 17.79
CA SER A 257 -6.80 2.95 16.55
C SER A 257 -6.18 1.58 16.25
N ARG A 258 -6.99 0.60 15.82
CA ARG A 258 -6.58 -0.80 15.57
C ARG A 258 -6.03 -1.55 16.80
N CYS A 259 -6.44 -1.17 17.99
CA CYS A 259 -6.26 -2.01 19.19
C CYS A 259 -7.47 -2.95 19.35
N ASP A 260 -7.48 -4.00 18.53
CA ASP A 260 -8.63 -4.90 18.28
C ASP A 260 -9.18 -5.67 19.51
N ARG A 261 -8.55 -5.55 20.68
CA ARG A 261 -9.01 -6.17 21.94
C ARG A 261 -9.75 -5.21 22.88
N LEU A 262 -9.80 -3.92 22.55
CA LEU A 262 -10.43 -2.90 23.38
C LEU A 262 -11.95 -2.88 23.20
N SER A 263 -12.68 -2.86 24.31
CA SER A 263 -14.14 -2.71 24.33
C SER A 263 -14.56 -1.24 24.34
N SER A 264 -15.83 -1.00 23.95
CA SER A 264 -16.45 0.31 24.08
C SER A 264 -16.57 0.77 25.55
N SER A 265 -16.53 -0.16 26.50
CA SER A 265 -16.64 0.12 27.94
C SER A 265 -15.32 0.64 28.53
N ALA A 266 -14.18 0.09 28.12
CA ALA A 266 -12.88 0.53 28.62
C ALA A 266 -12.48 1.93 28.12
N LEU A 267 -12.79 2.25 26.85
CA LEU A 267 -12.60 3.62 26.36
C LEU A 267 -13.54 4.61 27.08
N ALA A 268 -14.78 4.22 27.38
CA ALA A 268 -15.70 5.04 28.17
C ALA A 268 -15.19 5.28 29.60
N PHE A 269 -14.61 4.27 30.25
CA PHE A 269 -13.98 4.42 31.56
C PHE A 269 -12.82 5.43 31.51
N LEU A 270 -11.94 5.32 30.51
CA LEU A 270 -10.83 6.26 30.31
C LEU A 270 -11.34 7.70 30.09
N ILE A 271 -12.35 7.88 29.23
CA ILE A 271 -12.99 9.18 28.96
C ILE A 271 -13.49 9.83 30.24
N ASN A 272 -14.18 9.09 31.10
CA ASN A 272 -14.71 9.61 32.37
C ASN A 272 -13.60 10.04 33.35
N GLY A 273 -12.39 9.47 33.24
CA GLY A 273 -11.22 9.87 34.03
C GLY A 273 -10.55 11.17 33.54
N HIS A 274 -10.80 11.59 32.29
CA HIS A 274 -10.08 12.69 31.63
C HIS A 274 -11.05 13.74 31.04
N PRO A 275 -11.69 14.59 31.87
CA PRO A 275 -12.59 15.65 31.38
C PRO A 275 -11.89 16.72 30.52
N SER A 276 -10.55 16.76 30.53
CA SER A 276 -9.68 17.59 29.70
C SER A 276 -9.49 17.07 28.26
N MET A 277 -10.00 15.88 27.91
CA MET A 277 -9.76 15.24 26.62
C MET A 277 -10.26 16.09 25.43
N LEU A 278 -9.36 16.40 24.50
CA LEU A 278 -9.59 17.22 23.30
C LEU A 278 -9.64 16.39 22.02
N HIS A 279 -8.90 15.28 21.94
CA HIS A 279 -8.78 14.46 20.72
C HIS A 279 -8.86 12.97 21.05
N ILE A 280 -9.82 12.25 20.44
CA ILE A 280 -10.01 10.81 20.61
C ILE A 280 -10.04 10.14 19.25
N HIS A 281 -9.06 9.27 18.99
CA HIS A 281 -9.04 8.39 17.81
C HIS A 281 -9.15 6.93 18.26
N ALA A 282 -10.14 6.22 17.74
CA ALA A 282 -10.36 4.80 18.01
C ALA A 282 -10.86 4.07 16.74
N SER A 283 -10.26 4.39 15.59
CA SER A 283 -10.61 3.78 14.31
C SER A 283 -10.36 2.27 14.32
N TYR A 284 -11.32 1.51 13.81
CA TYR A 284 -11.30 0.05 13.71
C TYR A 284 -11.18 -0.72 15.04
N CYS A 285 -11.40 -0.08 16.20
CA CYS A 285 -11.35 -0.76 17.50
C CYS A 285 -12.62 -1.56 17.82
N PHE A 286 -13.79 -1.13 17.30
CA PHE A 286 -15.08 -1.64 17.76
C PHE A 286 -15.76 -2.53 16.72
N HIS A 287 -16.18 -3.73 17.16
CA HIS A 287 -17.04 -4.64 16.40
C HIS A 287 -18.54 -4.54 16.81
N GLU A 288 -18.83 -3.77 17.86
CA GLU A 288 -20.14 -3.48 18.42
C GLU A 288 -20.45 -1.98 18.35
N TYR A 289 -21.72 -1.60 18.51
CA TYR A 289 -22.09 -0.18 18.61
C TYR A 289 -21.44 0.44 19.86
N PRO A 290 -20.68 1.55 19.76
CA PRO A 290 -19.90 2.10 20.87
C PRO A 290 -20.75 2.90 21.88
N ASN A 291 -21.90 2.35 22.28
CA ASN A 291 -22.91 3.00 23.12
C ASN A 291 -22.36 3.52 24.45
N LYS A 292 -21.37 2.83 25.02
CA LYS A 292 -20.69 3.25 26.26
C LYS A 292 -19.81 4.48 26.06
N VAL A 293 -19.06 4.55 24.95
CA VAL A 293 -18.26 5.73 24.59
C VAL A 293 -19.17 6.96 24.52
N ILE A 294 -20.29 6.85 23.80
CA ILE A 294 -21.30 7.91 23.63
C ILE A 294 -21.84 8.42 24.99
N GLN A 295 -22.03 7.51 25.96
CA GLN A 295 -22.47 7.88 27.31
C GLN A 295 -21.40 8.67 28.08
N GLY A 296 -20.11 8.37 27.90
CA GLY A 296 -19.01 9.14 28.50
C GLY A 296 -18.77 10.49 27.83
N LEU A 297 -19.05 10.62 26.53
CA LEU A 297 -18.89 11.87 25.77
C LEU A 297 -19.68 13.06 26.33
N LYS A 298 -20.72 12.83 27.15
CA LYS A 298 -21.53 13.88 27.80
C LYS A 298 -20.71 14.85 28.67
N ASP A 299 -19.62 14.36 29.25
CA ASP A 299 -18.80 15.12 30.20
C ASP A 299 -17.63 15.84 29.50
N LEU A 300 -17.30 15.45 28.25
CA LEU A 300 -16.21 16.03 27.44
C LEU A 300 -16.65 17.30 26.69
N LYS A 301 -16.94 18.36 27.44
CA LYS A 301 -17.43 19.63 26.88
C LYS A 301 -16.49 20.30 25.88
N ASN A 302 -15.18 20.05 25.98
CA ASN A 302 -14.15 20.69 25.15
C ASN A 302 -13.61 19.80 24.01
N LEU A 303 -14.24 18.64 23.73
CA LEU A 303 -13.78 17.71 22.71
C LEU A 303 -13.81 18.35 21.30
N LYS A 304 -12.66 18.36 20.61
CA LYS A 304 -12.47 18.96 19.29
C LYS A 304 -12.42 17.93 18.16
N THR A 305 -11.81 16.78 18.39
CA THR A 305 -11.65 15.71 17.39
C THR A 305 -12.19 14.39 17.91
N LEU A 306 -13.05 13.73 17.12
CA LEU A 306 -13.54 12.37 17.37
C LEU A 306 -13.46 11.53 16.09
N ILE A 307 -12.50 10.60 16.01
CA ILE A 307 -12.33 9.72 14.85
C ILE A 307 -12.67 8.28 15.26
N LEU A 308 -13.69 7.72 14.62
CA LEU A 308 -14.26 6.40 14.88
C LEU A 308 -14.40 5.55 13.60
N ASP A 309 -13.65 5.88 12.55
CA ASP A 309 -13.64 5.16 11.26
C ASP A 309 -13.71 3.62 11.41
N GLY A 310 -14.61 2.98 10.68
CA GLY A 310 -14.85 1.54 10.69
C GLY A 310 -15.78 1.03 11.80
N ALA A 311 -16.19 1.84 12.76
CA ALA A 311 -17.14 1.43 13.80
C ALA A 311 -18.59 1.33 13.25
N PRO A 312 -19.44 0.44 13.80
CA PRO A 312 -20.88 0.48 13.52
C PRO A 312 -21.54 1.62 14.32
N VAL A 313 -22.40 2.41 13.67
CA VAL A 313 -23.08 3.57 14.24
C VAL A 313 -24.59 3.54 13.97
N SER A 314 -25.36 4.27 14.79
CA SER A 314 -26.82 4.32 14.78
C SER A 314 -27.34 5.76 14.81
N GLU A 315 -28.61 5.99 14.51
CA GLU A 315 -29.24 7.32 14.69
C GLU A 315 -29.06 7.86 16.12
N SER A 316 -29.24 7.00 17.14
CA SER A 316 -28.99 7.36 18.53
C SER A 316 -27.55 7.84 18.78
N PHE A 317 -26.54 7.36 18.04
CA PHE A 317 -25.16 7.85 18.13
C PHE A 317 -25.05 9.30 17.65
N PHE A 318 -25.61 9.61 16.48
CA PHE A 318 -25.56 10.96 15.92
C PHE A 318 -26.30 11.98 16.78
N LYS A 319 -27.51 11.66 17.26
CA LYS A 319 -28.29 12.52 18.15
C LYS A 319 -27.54 12.84 19.45
N ASN A 320 -26.89 11.84 20.06
CA ASN A 320 -26.13 12.05 21.30
C ASN A 320 -24.85 12.87 21.07
N ILE A 321 -24.09 12.61 19.99
CA ILE A 321 -22.95 13.45 19.63
C ILE A 321 -23.40 14.89 19.40
N ASN A 322 -24.54 15.10 18.73
CA ASN A 322 -25.08 16.43 18.49
C ASN A 322 -25.37 17.19 19.81
N PHE A 323 -25.95 16.51 20.79
CA PHE A 323 -26.26 17.10 22.10
C PHE A 323 -25.01 17.35 22.96
N ASN A 324 -24.10 16.37 23.03
CA ASN A 324 -22.98 16.34 23.98
C ASN A 324 -21.76 17.16 23.49
N CYS A 325 -21.37 17.02 22.23
CA CYS A 325 -20.04 17.43 21.75
C CYS A 325 -20.12 18.65 20.81
N LYS A 326 -20.67 19.77 21.30
CA LYS A 326 -21.00 20.96 20.48
C LYS A 326 -19.80 21.66 19.83
N TYR A 327 -18.61 21.52 20.41
CA TYR A 327 -17.37 22.16 19.94
C TYR A 327 -16.47 21.24 19.09
N LEU A 328 -17.02 20.13 18.58
CA LEU A 328 -16.30 19.30 17.60
C LEU A 328 -15.99 20.11 16.35
N VAL A 329 -14.71 20.11 15.99
CA VAL A 329 -14.12 20.70 14.78
C VAL A 329 -13.88 19.61 13.73
N GLU A 330 -13.56 18.39 14.17
CA GLU A 330 -13.28 17.24 13.32
C GLU A 330 -14.06 16.00 13.76
N ILE A 331 -14.70 15.34 12.79
CA ILE A 331 -15.32 14.03 13.01
C ILE A 331 -15.00 13.05 11.87
N GLY A 332 -14.50 11.87 12.23
CA GLY A 332 -14.18 10.79 11.31
C GLY A 332 -15.11 9.60 11.49
N LEU A 333 -15.85 9.27 10.43
CA LEU A 333 -16.79 8.14 10.35
C LEU A 333 -16.58 7.35 9.04
N GLY A 334 -15.37 7.38 8.48
CA GLY A 334 -15.04 6.67 7.26
C GLY A 334 -15.20 5.16 7.43
N LYS A 335 -15.87 4.48 6.50
CA LYS A 335 -16.14 3.03 6.48
C LYS A 335 -17.00 2.57 7.67
N CYS A 336 -17.67 3.49 8.37
CA CYS A 336 -18.62 3.16 9.42
C CYS A 336 -19.94 2.63 8.84
N LYS A 337 -20.43 1.51 9.41
CA LYS A 337 -21.72 0.94 8.99
C LYS A 337 -22.87 1.64 9.71
N GLY A 338 -23.92 2.02 8.99
CA GLY A 338 -25.11 2.68 9.57
C GLY A 338 -25.04 4.22 9.55
N VAL A 339 -24.10 4.79 8.80
CA VAL A 339 -24.07 6.22 8.46
C VAL A 339 -25.10 6.47 7.36
N THR A 340 -26.21 7.14 7.69
CA THR A 340 -27.35 7.42 6.79
C THR A 340 -27.64 8.92 6.71
N ASP A 341 -28.42 9.35 5.71
CA ASP A 341 -28.90 10.73 5.57
C ASP A 341 -29.51 11.28 6.87
N MET A 342 -30.37 10.50 7.54
CA MET A 342 -31.01 10.90 8.79
C MET A 342 -29.99 11.00 9.94
N GLY A 343 -29.00 10.11 9.98
CA GLY A 343 -27.89 10.19 10.92
C GLY A 343 -27.07 11.46 10.74
N ILE A 344 -26.71 11.80 9.50
CA ILE A 344 -25.99 13.04 9.18
C ILE A 344 -26.83 14.28 9.51
N PHE A 345 -28.12 14.29 9.18
CA PHE A 345 -29.02 15.37 9.58
C PHE A 345 -29.07 15.53 11.11
N GLN A 346 -29.20 14.44 11.87
CA GLN A 346 -29.17 14.45 13.33
C GLN A 346 -27.82 14.94 13.88
N LEU A 347 -26.71 14.65 13.21
CA LEU A 347 -25.37 15.12 13.59
C LEU A 347 -25.24 16.64 13.48
N VAL A 348 -25.72 17.23 12.37
CA VAL A 348 -25.43 18.63 12.00
C VAL A 348 -26.53 19.63 12.39
N SER A 349 -27.76 19.19 12.63
CA SER A 349 -28.95 19.99 12.97
C SER A 349 -28.85 20.89 14.23
N GLY A 350 -27.72 20.88 14.93
CA GLY A 350 -27.42 21.76 16.07
C GLY A 350 -26.68 23.07 15.74
N GLY A 351 -26.47 23.41 14.46
CA GLY A 351 -25.75 24.63 14.05
C GLY A 351 -24.24 24.55 14.31
N ARG A 352 -23.60 23.47 13.84
CA ARG A 352 -22.20 23.16 14.15
C ARG A 352 -21.20 23.76 13.17
N SER A 353 -20.08 24.26 13.72
CA SER A 353 -18.89 24.67 12.95
C SER A 353 -17.88 23.52 12.83
N LEU A 354 -18.25 22.45 12.11
CA LEU A 354 -17.30 21.40 11.71
C LEU A 354 -16.39 21.94 10.60
N ASN A 355 -15.08 21.75 10.76
CA ASN A 355 -14.09 22.09 9.74
C ASN A 355 -13.62 20.86 8.96
N VAL A 356 -13.63 19.67 9.58
CA VAL A 356 -13.18 18.42 8.95
C VAL A 356 -14.24 17.33 9.14
N LEU A 357 -14.70 16.75 8.04
CA LEU A 357 -15.70 15.68 8.03
C LEU A 357 -15.27 14.55 7.10
N ASN A 358 -15.00 13.37 7.65
CA ASN A 358 -14.65 12.18 6.88
C ASN A 358 -15.81 11.17 6.89
N LEU A 359 -16.39 10.95 5.70
CA LEU A 359 -17.50 10.03 5.41
C LEU A 359 -17.11 9.04 4.29
N THR A 360 -15.81 8.80 4.10
CA THR A 360 -15.26 7.87 3.11
C THR A 360 -15.94 6.50 3.16
N CYS A 361 -16.44 6.01 2.03
CA CYS A 361 -17.13 4.75 1.82
C CYS A 361 -18.44 4.57 2.63
N CYS A 362 -19.12 5.65 2.97
CA CYS A 362 -20.47 5.62 3.53
C CYS A 362 -21.50 5.54 2.39
N SER A 363 -21.67 4.35 1.80
CA SER A 363 -22.48 4.11 0.59
C SER A 363 -23.95 4.49 0.69
N ASP A 364 -24.48 4.55 1.92
CA ASP A 364 -25.91 4.75 2.20
C ASP A 364 -26.29 6.25 2.26
N LEU A 365 -25.35 7.15 1.90
CA LEU A 365 -25.53 8.59 1.83
C LEU A 365 -25.97 9.08 0.44
N THR A 366 -26.92 10.00 0.41
CA THR A 366 -27.44 10.67 -0.80
C THR A 366 -27.24 12.19 -0.75
N ASP A 367 -27.70 12.89 -1.79
CA ASP A 367 -27.69 14.37 -1.86
C ASP A 367 -28.39 15.06 -0.66
N ASN A 368 -29.28 14.35 0.06
CA ASN A 368 -29.92 14.87 1.27
C ASN A 368 -28.93 15.04 2.43
N ALA A 369 -28.00 14.09 2.61
CA ALA A 369 -26.95 14.21 3.61
C ALA A 369 -26.05 15.42 3.35
N ILE A 370 -25.66 15.62 2.09
CA ILE A 370 -24.83 16.76 1.70
C ILE A 370 -25.61 18.06 1.88
N SER A 371 -26.90 18.11 1.50
CA SER A 371 -27.75 19.28 1.77
C SER A 371 -27.77 19.65 3.26
N ALA A 372 -28.00 18.66 4.14
CA ALA A 372 -27.99 18.89 5.60
C ALA A 372 -26.63 19.40 6.12
N ILE A 373 -25.51 18.85 5.62
CA ILE A 373 -24.16 19.33 5.94
C ILE A 373 -23.99 20.78 5.49
N THR A 374 -24.36 21.12 4.24
CA THR A 374 -24.16 22.46 3.69
C THR A 374 -25.04 23.53 4.34
N ASP A 375 -26.26 23.16 4.75
CA ASP A 375 -27.18 24.08 5.41
C ASP A 375 -26.68 24.44 6.83
N SER A 376 -25.91 23.55 7.49
CA SER A 376 -25.43 23.73 8.89
C SER A 376 -23.95 24.08 9.05
N CYS A 377 -23.06 23.54 8.23
CA CYS A 377 -21.60 23.53 8.45
C CYS A 377 -20.86 24.38 7.39
N GLN A 378 -21.08 25.69 7.42
CA GLN A 378 -20.50 26.63 6.43
C GLN A 378 -18.99 26.89 6.64
N SER A 379 -18.42 26.49 7.79
CA SER A 379 -16.98 26.57 8.09
C SER A 379 -16.16 25.38 7.60
N LEU A 380 -16.75 24.48 6.81
CA LEU A 380 -16.13 23.23 6.39
C LEU A 380 -14.93 23.48 5.47
N LEU A 381 -13.74 23.06 5.92
CA LEU A 381 -12.46 23.17 5.21
C LEU A 381 -12.09 21.86 4.51
N CYS A 382 -12.47 20.71 5.05
CA CYS A 382 -12.16 19.40 4.51
C CYS A 382 -13.37 18.47 4.54
N LEU A 383 -13.73 17.90 3.39
CA LEU A 383 -14.81 16.91 3.24
C LEU A 383 -14.32 15.70 2.45
N LYS A 384 -14.45 14.50 3.03
CA LYS A 384 -14.03 13.24 2.39
C LYS A 384 -15.22 12.32 2.17
N LEU A 385 -15.46 11.99 0.90
CA LEU A 385 -16.64 11.29 0.39
C LEU A 385 -16.25 10.16 -0.58
N GLU A 386 -15.00 9.66 -0.57
CA GLU A 386 -14.54 8.58 -1.46
C GLU A 386 -15.54 7.40 -1.46
N CYS A 387 -15.97 6.93 -2.63
CA CYS A 387 -16.91 5.81 -2.80
C CYS A 387 -18.35 6.06 -2.25
N CYS A 388 -18.76 7.32 -2.03
CA CYS A 388 -20.15 7.69 -1.73
C CYS A 388 -21.00 7.72 -3.02
N ASN A 389 -21.34 6.52 -3.51
CA ASN A 389 -21.82 6.33 -4.88
C ASN A 389 -23.25 6.79 -5.21
N SER A 390 -24.04 7.23 -4.21
CA SER A 390 -25.40 7.74 -4.42
C SER A 390 -25.46 9.28 -4.48
N LEU A 391 -24.31 9.97 -4.49
CA LEU A 391 -24.22 11.43 -4.64
C LEU A 391 -24.22 11.82 -6.12
N THR A 392 -24.89 12.94 -6.46
CA THR A 392 -25.03 13.46 -7.83
C THR A 392 -24.52 14.90 -7.96
N GLU A 393 -24.67 15.53 -9.13
CA GLU A 393 -24.39 16.96 -9.30
C GLU A 393 -25.19 17.87 -8.34
N LYS A 394 -26.29 17.39 -7.74
CA LYS A 394 -27.06 18.14 -6.72
C LYS A 394 -26.28 18.32 -5.42
N SER A 395 -25.50 17.33 -5.01
CA SER A 395 -24.55 17.47 -3.89
C SER A 395 -23.53 18.58 -4.18
N LEU A 396 -22.97 18.60 -5.39
CA LEU A 396 -21.94 19.56 -5.79
C LEU A 396 -22.53 20.98 -5.98
N TYR A 397 -23.80 21.07 -6.41
CA TYR A 397 -24.58 22.32 -6.39
C TYR A 397 -24.66 22.93 -4.98
N ARG A 398 -25.04 22.11 -3.98
CA ARG A 398 -25.14 22.56 -2.58
C ARG A 398 -23.78 22.97 -2.02
N LEU A 399 -22.73 22.18 -2.27
CA LEU A 399 -21.36 22.50 -1.83
C LEU A 399 -20.88 23.83 -2.41
N GLY A 400 -21.03 24.03 -3.72
CA GLY A 400 -20.64 25.27 -4.40
C GLY A 400 -21.41 26.51 -3.93
N LEU A 401 -22.65 26.34 -3.46
CA LEU A 401 -23.49 27.45 -2.99
C LEU A 401 -23.16 27.89 -1.55
N HIS A 402 -22.78 26.97 -0.66
CA HIS A 402 -22.68 27.24 0.78
C HIS A 402 -21.26 27.04 1.38
N CYS A 403 -20.45 26.10 0.86
CA CYS A 403 -19.13 25.77 1.41
C CYS A 403 -18.00 26.53 0.69
N SER A 404 -18.05 27.86 0.75
CA SER A 404 -17.08 28.74 0.07
C SER A 404 -15.65 28.66 0.61
N LEU A 405 -15.46 28.17 1.84
CA LEU A 405 -14.18 28.00 2.52
C LEU A 405 -13.53 26.62 2.31
N LEU A 406 -14.12 25.73 1.50
CA LEU A 406 -13.65 24.36 1.33
C LEU A 406 -12.26 24.31 0.66
N GLU A 407 -11.28 23.69 1.34
CA GLU A 407 -9.88 23.57 0.92
C GLU A 407 -9.53 22.15 0.43
N GLU A 408 -10.00 21.09 1.09
CA GLU A 408 -9.83 19.69 0.67
C GLU A 408 -11.18 19.03 0.37
N LEU A 409 -11.33 18.47 -0.83
CA LEU A 409 -12.48 17.66 -1.21
C LEU A 409 -12.04 16.35 -1.87
N ASP A 410 -12.43 15.23 -1.27
CA ASP A 410 -12.20 13.89 -1.81
C ASP A 410 -13.52 13.29 -2.31
N LEU A 411 -13.66 13.18 -3.64
CA LEU A 411 -14.80 12.57 -4.36
C LEU A 411 -14.37 11.32 -5.14
N THR A 412 -13.23 10.72 -4.79
CA THR A 412 -12.69 9.54 -5.46
C THR A 412 -13.72 8.40 -5.53
N ASP A 413 -13.90 7.75 -6.68
CA ASP A 413 -14.85 6.65 -6.90
C ASP A 413 -16.33 7.03 -6.62
N CYS A 414 -16.72 8.29 -6.86
CA CYS A 414 -18.12 8.74 -6.83
C CYS A 414 -18.71 8.81 -8.26
N PHE A 415 -19.48 7.81 -8.67
CA PHE A 415 -19.95 7.70 -10.07
C PHE A 415 -20.89 8.81 -10.54
N GLY A 416 -21.63 9.48 -9.64
CA GLY A 416 -22.54 10.57 -10.01
C GLY A 416 -21.85 11.92 -10.24
N VAL A 417 -20.53 12.04 -10.04
CA VAL A 417 -19.77 13.27 -10.32
C VAL A 417 -19.56 13.42 -11.83
N ASN A 418 -20.01 14.55 -12.37
CA ASN A 418 -20.02 14.88 -13.80
C ASN A 418 -19.67 16.36 -14.05
N ASP A 419 -19.58 16.77 -15.31
CA ASP A 419 -19.21 18.14 -15.72
C ASP A 419 -20.11 19.23 -15.12
N THR A 420 -21.41 19.00 -15.03
CA THR A 420 -22.38 19.92 -14.41
C THR A 420 -22.09 20.06 -12.91
N GLY A 421 -21.78 18.95 -12.24
CA GLY A 421 -21.31 18.95 -10.86
C GLY A 421 -20.02 19.75 -10.68
N LEU A 422 -19.02 19.54 -11.54
CA LEU A 422 -17.76 20.31 -11.50
C LEU A 422 -17.96 21.80 -11.78
N TYR A 423 -18.90 22.17 -12.66
CA TYR A 423 -19.28 23.57 -12.87
C TYR A 423 -19.80 24.23 -11.59
N TYR A 424 -20.67 23.55 -10.83
CA TYR A 424 -21.13 24.08 -9.54
C TYR A 424 -20.03 24.07 -8.48
N LEU A 425 -19.25 22.99 -8.38
CA LEU A 425 -18.14 22.88 -7.44
C LEU A 425 -17.08 23.98 -7.66
N SER A 426 -16.92 24.48 -8.89
CA SER A 426 -15.98 25.57 -9.20
C SER A 426 -16.23 26.88 -8.43
N LYS A 427 -17.37 27.02 -7.73
CA LYS A 427 -17.63 28.15 -6.83
C LYS A 427 -16.86 28.06 -5.49
N CYS A 428 -16.39 26.88 -5.11
CA CYS A 428 -15.43 26.68 -4.01
C CYS A 428 -14.02 27.16 -4.43
N THR A 429 -13.83 28.47 -4.52
CA THR A 429 -12.58 29.10 -5.01
C THR A 429 -11.37 28.87 -4.10
N LYS A 430 -11.58 28.38 -2.87
CA LYS A 430 -10.53 28.05 -1.89
C LYS A 430 -10.00 26.62 -1.97
N LEU A 431 -10.46 25.80 -2.93
CA LEU A 431 -9.97 24.44 -3.11
C LEU A 431 -8.45 24.42 -3.38
N VAL A 432 -7.74 23.73 -2.50
CA VAL A 432 -6.29 23.47 -2.50
C VAL A 432 -6.00 22.03 -2.90
N CYS A 433 -6.84 21.08 -2.47
CA CYS A 433 -6.72 19.65 -2.76
C CYS A 433 -8.07 19.13 -3.29
N LEU A 434 -8.09 18.63 -4.52
CA LEU A 434 -9.28 18.06 -5.14
C LEU A 434 -8.97 16.68 -5.71
N LYS A 435 -9.69 15.66 -5.26
CA LYS A 435 -9.52 14.29 -5.78
C LYS A 435 -10.79 13.81 -6.43
N LEU A 436 -10.65 13.41 -7.69
CA LEU A 436 -11.71 12.97 -8.59
C LEU A 436 -11.38 11.60 -9.20
N GLY A 437 -10.38 10.89 -8.69
CA GLY A 437 -9.96 9.61 -9.24
C GLY A 437 -11.15 8.64 -9.36
N LEU A 438 -11.22 7.86 -10.43
CA LEU A 438 -12.33 6.96 -10.79
C LEU A 438 -13.68 7.66 -11.09
N CYS A 439 -13.82 8.98 -11.01
CA CYS A 439 -14.96 9.69 -11.61
C CYS A 439 -14.85 9.61 -13.14
N THR A 440 -15.56 8.66 -13.77
CA THR A 440 -15.48 8.43 -15.22
C THR A 440 -16.38 9.33 -16.06
N ASN A 441 -17.27 10.11 -15.43
CA ASN A 441 -18.30 10.91 -16.09
C ASN A 441 -17.94 12.41 -16.18
N ILE A 442 -16.67 12.76 -15.88
CA ILE A 442 -16.11 14.10 -16.09
C ILE A 442 -15.31 14.15 -17.39
N THR A 443 -15.33 15.30 -18.04
CA THR A 443 -14.59 15.61 -19.26
C THR A 443 -13.85 16.94 -19.14
N ASP A 444 -13.14 17.31 -20.20
CA ASP A 444 -12.47 18.61 -20.34
C ASP A 444 -13.39 19.82 -20.07
N LYS A 445 -14.72 19.69 -20.24
CA LYS A 445 -15.71 20.76 -19.92
C LYS A 445 -15.82 21.03 -18.42
N GLY A 446 -15.90 19.97 -17.61
CA GLY A 446 -15.90 20.08 -16.16
C GLY A 446 -14.55 20.59 -15.66
N LEU A 447 -13.46 20.10 -16.26
CA LEU A 447 -12.11 20.51 -15.91
C LEU A 447 -11.82 21.98 -16.24
N TYR A 448 -12.30 22.48 -17.38
CA TYR A 448 -12.28 23.91 -17.73
C TYR A 448 -13.02 24.77 -16.70
N SER A 449 -14.14 24.29 -16.18
CA SER A 449 -14.92 25.00 -15.16
C SER A 449 -14.15 25.13 -13.84
N ILE A 450 -13.48 24.06 -13.40
CA ILE A 450 -12.57 24.08 -12.23
C ILE A 450 -11.40 25.04 -12.49
N ALA A 451 -10.70 24.87 -13.63
CA ALA A 451 -9.53 25.68 -13.97
C ALA A 451 -9.82 27.20 -13.98
N ARG A 452 -11.01 27.60 -14.42
CA ARG A 452 -11.41 29.01 -14.51
C ARG A 452 -11.53 29.71 -13.15
N ASN A 453 -11.91 28.99 -12.09
CA ASN A 453 -12.29 29.60 -10.81
C ASN A 453 -11.43 29.12 -9.62
N CYS A 454 -10.91 27.90 -9.63
CA CYS A 454 -10.15 27.29 -8.53
C CYS A 454 -8.63 27.44 -8.74
N SER A 455 -8.15 28.68 -8.75
CA SER A 455 -6.72 29.00 -9.01
C SER A 455 -5.75 28.58 -7.89
N GLU A 456 -6.26 28.29 -6.69
CA GLU A 456 -5.50 27.92 -5.49
C GLU A 456 -5.10 26.43 -5.42
N ILE A 457 -5.56 25.60 -6.36
CA ILE A 457 -5.30 24.16 -6.38
C ILE A 457 -3.79 23.86 -6.39
N LEU A 458 -3.33 23.13 -5.38
CA LEU A 458 -1.97 22.59 -5.24
C LEU A 458 -1.91 21.10 -5.61
N GLU A 459 -2.97 20.34 -5.33
CA GLU A 459 -3.05 18.89 -5.59
C GLU A 459 -4.34 18.54 -6.32
N LEU A 460 -4.22 17.87 -7.46
CA LEU A 460 -5.33 17.39 -8.27
C LEU A 460 -5.12 15.92 -8.66
N ASP A 461 -6.04 15.05 -8.25
CA ASP A 461 -6.04 13.62 -8.63
C ASP A 461 -7.14 13.32 -9.65
N LEU A 462 -6.73 12.94 -10.85
CA LEU A 462 -7.59 12.52 -11.98
C LEU A 462 -7.37 11.05 -12.35
N TYR A 463 -6.84 10.22 -11.43
CA TYR A 463 -6.58 8.79 -11.65
C TYR A 463 -7.76 8.09 -12.36
N ARG A 464 -7.56 7.54 -13.56
CA ARG A 464 -8.59 6.85 -14.37
C ARG A 464 -9.81 7.71 -14.77
N CYS A 465 -9.74 9.04 -14.73
CA CYS A 465 -10.72 9.91 -15.36
C CYS A 465 -10.54 9.87 -16.88
N LYS A 466 -11.22 8.93 -17.54
CA LYS A 466 -10.95 8.57 -18.93
C LYS A 466 -11.28 9.65 -19.98
N GLY A 467 -12.31 10.46 -19.71
CA GLY A 467 -12.75 11.54 -20.61
C GLY A 467 -11.98 12.86 -20.44
N ILE A 468 -10.88 12.85 -19.68
CA ILE A 468 -9.94 13.97 -19.60
C ILE A 468 -8.89 13.79 -20.71
N GLY A 469 -8.82 14.78 -21.59
CA GLY A 469 -7.91 14.86 -22.71
C GLY A 469 -7.10 16.15 -22.71
N ASP A 470 -6.62 16.54 -23.89
CA ASP A 470 -5.65 17.62 -24.03
C ASP A 470 -6.21 19.01 -23.69
N ASP A 471 -7.45 19.32 -24.10
CA ASP A 471 -8.07 20.64 -23.90
C ASP A 471 -8.27 20.94 -22.40
N GLY A 472 -8.61 19.91 -21.61
CA GLY A 472 -8.74 20.00 -20.17
C GLY A 472 -7.41 20.28 -19.47
N LEU A 473 -6.32 19.67 -19.94
CA LEU A 473 -4.97 19.97 -19.44
C LEU A 473 -4.50 21.38 -19.85
N CYS A 474 -4.84 21.82 -21.06
CA CYS A 474 -4.58 23.20 -21.50
C CYS A 474 -5.34 24.22 -20.64
N ALA A 475 -6.61 23.94 -20.29
CA ALA A 475 -7.38 24.75 -19.35
C ALA A 475 -6.73 24.80 -17.95
N LEU A 476 -6.41 23.64 -17.35
CA LEU A 476 -5.69 23.56 -16.07
C LEU A 476 -4.39 24.36 -16.09
N SER A 477 -3.59 24.19 -17.14
CA SER A 477 -2.31 24.87 -17.30
C SER A 477 -2.46 26.40 -17.33
N SER A 478 -3.60 26.90 -17.79
CA SER A 478 -3.91 28.32 -17.89
C SER A 478 -4.38 28.91 -16.56
N GLY A 479 -5.24 28.20 -15.82
CA GLY A 479 -5.88 28.71 -14.59
C GLY A 479 -5.20 28.34 -13.27
N CYS A 480 -4.76 27.09 -13.11
CA CYS A 480 -4.29 26.54 -11.82
C CYS A 480 -2.78 26.70 -11.64
N LYS A 481 -2.27 27.94 -11.69
CA LYS A 481 -0.82 28.23 -11.69
C LYS A 481 -0.05 27.80 -10.44
N ARG A 482 -0.73 27.53 -9.33
CA ARG A 482 -0.09 27.06 -8.08
C ARG A 482 0.07 25.54 -7.99
N MET A 483 -0.40 24.77 -8.98
CA MET A 483 -0.42 23.31 -8.93
C MET A 483 0.98 22.71 -8.72
N GLN A 484 1.10 21.87 -7.70
CA GLN A 484 2.34 21.19 -7.28
C GLN A 484 2.30 19.67 -7.53
N LYS A 485 1.11 19.05 -7.45
CA LYS A 485 0.92 17.63 -7.74
C LYS A 485 -0.24 17.40 -8.69
N LEU A 486 0.00 16.59 -9.71
CA LEU A 486 -1.01 16.16 -10.67
C LEU A 486 -0.89 14.66 -10.91
N ASN A 487 -2.01 13.94 -10.85
CA ASN A 487 -2.08 12.53 -11.21
C ASN A 487 -3.02 12.33 -12.40
N LEU A 488 -2.44 11.99 -13.56
CA LEU A 488 -3.10 11.67 -14.83
C LEU A 488 -3.05 10.18 -15.14
N SER A 489 -2.63 9.34 -14.18
CA SER A 489 -2.43 7.92 -14.43
C SER A 489 -3.70 7.26 -14.98
N TYR A 490 -3.58 6.59 -16.12
CA TYR A 490 -4.67 5.93 -16.86
C TYR A 490 -5.74 6.88 -17.48
N CYS A 491 -5.47 8.17 -17.67
CA CYS A 491 -6.31 9.07 -18.49
C CYS A 491 -6.06 8.83 -19.99
N SER A 492 -6.82 7.92 -20.60
CA SER A 492 -6.56 7.41 -21.95
C SER A 492 -6.63 8.43 -23.09
N GLU A 493 -7.29 9.58 -22.89
CA GLU A 493 -7.46 10.62 -23.92
C GLU A 493 -6.36 11.69 -23.90
N VAL A 494 -5.44 11.66 -22.93
CA VAL A 494 -4.28 12.55 -22.87
C VAL A 494 -3.21 12.12 -23.89
N THR A 495 -2.76 13.06 -24.72
CA THR A 495 -1.70 12.88 -25.72
C THR A 495 -0.50 13.79 -25.45
N ASP A 496 0.49 13.76 -26.35
CA ASP A 496 1.64 14.67 -26.33
C ASP A 496 1.25 16.16 -26.24
N LYS A 497 0.12 16.57 -26.82
CA LYS A 497 -0.36 17.97 -26.79
C LYS A 497 -0.77 18.41 -25.39
N GLY A 498 -1.51 17.57 -24.67
CA GLY A 498 -1.92 17.85 -23.30
C GLY A 498 -0.72 17.92 -22.36
N ILE A 499 0.27 17.05 -22.56
CA ILE A 499 1.54 17.08 -21.83
C ILE A 499 2.36 18.34 -22.16
N GLU A 500 2.39 18.80 -23.42
CA GLU A 500 3.01 20.08 -23.80
C GLU A 500 2.34 21.26 -23.08
N CYS A 501 1.01 21.26 -22.99
CA CYS A 501 0.25 22.29 -22.28
C CYS A 501 0.65 22.39 -20.80
N LEU A 502 0.88 21.27 -20.10
CA LEU A 502 1.35 21.26 -18.70
C LEU A 502 2.69 21.99 -18.49
N GLY A 503 3.50 22.18 -19.54
CA GLY A 503 4.75 22.95 -19.48
C GLY A 503 4.61 24.40 -18.98
N HIS A 504 3.39 24.93 -18.92
CA HIS A 504 3.08 26.28 -18.43
C HIS A 504 2.67 26.35 -16.94
N LEU A 505 2.74 25.23 -16.20
CA LEU A 505 2.54 25.18 -14.74
C LEU A 505 3.86 25.47 -14.02
N PRO A 506 4.06 26.61 -13.33
CA PRO A 506 5.36 26.99 -12.78
C PRO A 506 5.76 26.26 -11.49
N GLU A 507 4.87 25.49 -10.86
CA GLU A 507 5.10 24.92 -9.50
C GLU A 507 5.00 23.38 -9.41
N LEU A 508 4.65 22.67 -10.48
CA LEU A 508 4.33 21.21 -10.54
C LEU A 508 5.47 20.24 -10.13
N SER A 509 5.82 20.15 -8.85
CA SER A 509 6.94 19.31 -8.41
C SER A 509 6.74 17.80 -8.63
N ASN A 510 5.51 17.30 -8.71
CA ASN A 510 5.18 15.87 -8.80
C ASN A 510 4.18 15.61 -9.93
N LEU A 511 4.54 14.73 -10.87
CA LEU A 511 3.64 14.27 -11.94
C LEU A 511 3.57 12.74 -11.98
N GLU A 512 2.38 12.19 -11.77
CA GLU A 512 2.09 10.78 -12.06
C GLU A 512 1.31 10.65 -13.37
N MET A 513 1.86 9.94 -14.35
CA MET A 513 1.29 9.79 -15.69
C MET A 513 1.37 8.34 -16.16
N ARG A 514 1.05 7.39 -15.27
CA ARG A 514 1.21 5.95 -15.53
C ARG A 514 0.27 5.46 -16.63
N SER A 515 0.77 4.56 -17.48
CA SER A 515 0.02 3.93 -18.57
C SER A 515 -0.69 4.94 -19.51
N LEU A 516 -0.11 6.13 -19.73
CA LEU A 516 -0.55 7.05 -20.78
C LEU A 516 -0.01 6.58 -22.13
N LEU A 517 -0.75 5.67 -22.77
CA LEU A 517 -0.31 5.01 -24.00
C LEU A 517 -0.27 5.94 -25.22
N ASN A 518 -1.01 7.06 -25.20
CA ASN A 518 -1.03 8.05 -26.28
C ASN A 518 0.03 9.17 -26.11
N VAL A 519 0.93 9.04 -25.13
CA VAL A 519 2.08 9.93 -24.92
C VAL A 519 3.36 9.22 -25.41
N THR A 520 4.17 9.95 -26.17
CA THR A 520 5.38 9.48 -26.84
C THR A 520 6.64 10.19 -26.32
N GLY A 521 7.79 9.92 -26.95
CA GLY A 521 9.02 10.69 -26.72
C GLY A 521 8.86 12.20 -26.96
N THR A 522 7.92 12.60 -27.83
CA THR A 522 7.62 14.01 -28.13
C THR A 522 7.03 14.73 -26.92
N GLY A 523 5.99 14.18 -26.29
CA GLY A 523 5.37 14.76 -25.10
C GLY A 523 6.32 14.80 -23.90
N LEU A 524 7.12 13.75 -23.69
CA LEU A 524 8.14 13.77 -22.64
C LEU A 524 9.24 14.81 -22.92
N THR A 525 9.59 15.04 -24.19
CA THR A 525 10.52 16.12 -24.59
C THR A 525 9.93 17.50 -24.34
N ALA A 526 8.65 17.72 -24.69
CA ALA A 526 7.95 18.97 -24.43
C ALA A 526 7.86 19.27 -22.92
N LEU A 527 7.56 18.25 -22.10
CA LEU A 527 7.60 18.35 -20.64
C LEU A 527 9.02 18.72 -20.15
N ALA A 528 10.04 17.96 -20.53
CA ALA A 528 11.40 18.14 -20.03
C ALA A 528 11.99 19.51 -20.39
N THR A 529 11.77 19.98 -21.63
CA THR A 529 12.32 21.25 -22.14
C THR A 529 11.70 22.48 -21.49
N ARG A 530 10.40 22.44 -21.13
CA ARG A 530 9.71 23.58 -20.49
C ARG A 530 9.73 23.50 -18.97
N TYR A 531 9.77 22.29 -18.41
CA TYR A 531 9.46 22.08 -17.00
C TYR A 531 10.67 21.68 -16.14
N HIS A 532 11.37 22.70 -15.63
CA HIS A 532 12.63 22.52 -14.92
C HIS A 532 12.52 22.21 -13.41
N ARG A 533 11.35 22.36 -12.78
CA ARG A 533 11.18 22.22 -11.33
C ARG A 533 10.76 20.81 -10.86
N LEU A 534 10.53 19.88 -11.78
CA LEU A 534 10.10 18.50 -11.49
C LEU A 534 11.05 17.82 -10.51
N ALA A 535 10.49 17.32 -9.41
CA ALA A 535 11.19 16.55 -8.38
C ALA A 535 10.84 15.06 -8.46
N GLU A 536 9.60 14.73 -8.85
CA GLU A 536 9.11 13.35 -8.94
C GLU A 536 8.33 13.14 -10.24
N LEU A 537 8.71 12.08 -10.98
CA LEU A 537 8.05 11.68 -12.22
C LEU A 537 7.76 10.18 -12.22
N ASP A 538 6.50 9.80 -12.47
CA ASP A 538 6.09 8.41 -12.63
C ASP A 538 5.48 8.17 -14.02
N VAL A 539 6.33 7.71 -14.95
CA VAL A 539 5.97 7.32 -16.33
C VAL A 539 5.79 5.81 -16.48
N LYS A 540 5.58 5.08 -15.37
CA LYS A 540 5.45 3.61 -15.40
C LYS A 540 4.46 3.18 -16.49
N ASP A 541 4.86 2.19 -17.29
CA ASP A 541 4.01 1.55 -18.30
C ASP A 541 3.57 2.49 -19.44
N CYS A 542 4.27 3.62 -19.63
CA CYS A 542 4.21 4.43 -20.85
C CYS A 542 5.10 3.79 -21.92
N ALA A 543 4.58 2.75 -22.59
CA ALA A 543 5.35 1.94 -23.52
C ALA A 543 5.79 2.68 -24.81
N ASN A 544 5.10 3.75 -25.19
CA ASN A 544 5.35 4.50 -26.43
C ASN A 544 6.34 5.67 -26.27
N ILE A 545 6.91 5.87 -25.07
CA ILE A 545 8.01 6.81 -24.84
C ILE A 545 9.32 6.13 -25.24
N ASP A 546 9.99 6.70 -26.23
CA ASP A 546 11.28 6.24 -26.75
C ASP A 546 12.48 6.94 -26.06
N ASP A 547 13.69 6.56 -26.49
CA ASP A 547 14.93 7.14 -25.98
C ASP A 547 15.04 8.66 -26.20
N SER A 548 14.38 9.25 -27.21
CA SER A 548 14.46 10.70 -27.47
C SER A 548 13.87 11.51 -26.31
N GLY A 549 12.70 11.09 -25.81
CA GLY A 549 12.06 11.67 -24.63
C GLY A 549 12.90 11.48 -23.37
N PHE A 550 13.51 10.31 -23.20
CA PHE A 550 14.40 10.04 -22.07
C PHE A 550 15.72 10.83 -22.12
N MET A 551 16.28 11.05 -23.30
CA MET A 551 17.46 11.93 -23.49
C MET A 551 17.12 13.39 -23.18
N ALA A 552 15.95 13.89 -23.58
CA ALA A 552 15.48 15.22 -23.20
C ALA A 552 15.33 15.35 -21.67
N LEU A 553 14.67 14.37 -21.03
CA LEU A 553 14.55 14.31 -19.57
C LEU A 553 15.92 14.36 -18.88
N ALA A 554 16.89 13.58 -19.38
CA ALA A 554 18.25 13.51 -18.85
C ALA A 554 18.99 14.86 -18.92
N TYR A 555 18.79 15.63 -19.99
CA TYR A 555 19.50 16.88 -20.24
C TYR A 555 18.91 18.07 -19.47
N TYR A 556 17.57 18.21 -19.49
CA TYR A 556 16.87 19.39 -18.97
C TYR A 556 16.38 19.23 -17.52
N SER A 557 15.92 18.04 -17.09
CA SER A 557 15.21 17.86 -15.81
C SER A 557 16.13 17.59 -14.60
N ARG A 558 17.21 18.38 -14.47
CA ARG A 558 18.29 18.19 -13.46
C ARG A 558 17.84 18.32 -11.99
N ASN A 559 16.60 18.73 -11.71
CA ASN A 559 16.02 18.79 -10.36
C ASN A 559 15.35 17.47 -9.92
N LEU A 560 15.20 16.50 -10.82
CA LEU A 560 14.51 15.25 -10.56
C LEU A 560 15.25 14.41 -9.49
N GLN A 561 14.49 14.00 -8.48
CA GLN A 561 14.95 13.25 -7.31
C GLN A 561 14.36 11.84 -7.27
N GLN A 562 13.13 11.66 -7.75
CA GLN A 562 12.49 10.35 -7.90
C GLN A 562 12.04 10.12 -9.34
N LEU A 563 12.34 8.93 -9.88
CA LEU A 563 11.92 8.53 -11.23
C LEU A 563 11.45 7.07 -11.25
N ASN A 564 10.30 6.83 -11.87
CA ASN A 564 9.79 5.48 -12.14
C ASN A 564 9.70 5.24 -13.65
N LEU A 565 10.58 4.38 -14.15
CA LEU A 565 10.63 3.92 -15.55
C LEU A 565 10.06 2.51 -15.73
N SER A 566 9.47 1.92 -14.69
CA SER A 566 9.08 0.51 -14.71
C SER A 566 8.13 0.22 -15.89
N HIS A 567 8.37 -0.84 -16.66
CA HIS A 567 7.60 -1.17 -17.88
C HIS A 567 7.71 -0.15 -19.04
N CYS A 568 8.70 0.75 -19.06
CA CYS A 568 8.99 1.59 -20.23
C CYS A 568 9.88 0.88 -21.27
N ALA A 569 9.84 1.34 -22.52
CA ALA A 569 10.58 0.79 -23.67
C ALA A 569 11.97 1.45 -23.89
N ILE A 570 12.62 1.89 -22.81
CA ILE A 570 13.94 2.55 -22.82
C ILE A 570 15.07 1.56 -23.17
N SER A 571 16.07 1.99 -23.94
CA SER A 571 17.25 1.18 -24.27
C SER A 571 18.38 1.30 -23.24
N ASP A 572 19.45 0.51 -23.41
CA ASP A 572 20.72 0.66 -22.69
C ASP A 572 21.26 2.11 -22.73
N VAL A 573 21.24 2.74 -23.91
CA VAL A 573 21.78 4.10 -24.11
C VAL A 573 20.91 5.13 -23.41
N GLY A 574 19.59 5.07 -23.62
CA GLY A 574 18.62 5.93 -22.94
C GLY A 574 18.73 5.84 -21.42
N LEU A 575 18.81 4.62 -20.87
CA LEU A 575 18.94 4.42 -19.43
C LEU A 575 20.28 4.95 -18.90
N CYS A 576 21.39 4.73 -19.60
CA CYS A 576 22.69 5.27 -19.22
C CYS A 576 22.68 6.80 -19.19
N MET A 577 22.07 7.45 -20.20
CA MET A 577 21.96 8.91 -20.25
C MET A 577 21.10 9.47 -19.09
N VAL A 578 19.92 8.89 -18.86
CA VAL A 578 19.03 9.29 -17.76
C VAL A 578 19.72 9.12 -16.40
N MET A 579 20.23 7.93 -16.11
CA MET A 579 20.84 7.66 -14.81
C MET A 579 22.12 8.48 -14.62
N GLY A 580 22.93 8.67 -15.67
CA GLY A 580 24.19 9.42 -15.64
C GLY A 580 24.04 10.94 -15.50
N ASN A 581 23.08 11.57 -16.19
CA ASN A 581 22.95 13.04 -16.22
C ASN A 581 21.99 13.62 -15.17
N LEU A 582 21.06 12.82 -14.61
CA LEU A 582 20.20 13.27 -13.52
C LEU A 582 20.98 13.34 -12.18
N THR A 583 21.77 14.42 -12.04
CA THR A 583 22.71 14.65 -10.92
C THR A 583 22.08 14.71 -9.53
N ARG A 584 20.76 14.85 -9.42
CA ARG A 584 20.00 14.86 -8.16
C ARG A 584 19.12 13.64 -7.94
N LEU A 585 19.14 12.65 -8.84
CA LEU A 585 18.36 11.43 -8.71
C LEU A 585 18.80 10.64 -7.46
N GLN A 586 17.83 10.29 -6.61
CA GLN A 586 18.04 9.54 -5.37
C GLN A 586 17.29 8.21 -5.35
N ASP A 587 16.05 8.20 -5.84
CA ASP A 587 15.17 7.03 -5.86
C ASP A 587 14.79 6.67 -7.31
N ALA A 588 15.21 5.49 -7.76
CA ALA A 588 14.91 4.97 -9.10
C ALA A 588 14.11 3.66 -9.04
N LYS A 589 13.00 3.56 -9.77
CA LYS A 589 12.24 2.31 -9.95
C LYS A 589 12.41 1.81 -11.39
N LEU A 590 13.20 0.75 -11.57
CA LEU A 590 13.62 0.19 -12.85
C LEU A 590 13.19 -1.29 -12.92
N VAL A 591 11.86 -1.53 -12.89
CA VAL A 591 11.28 -2.88 -12.83
C VAL A 591 10.70 -3.23 -14.21
N ASN A 592 11.09 -4.37 -14.77
CA ASN A 592 10.64 -4.86 -16.08
C ASN A 592 10.86 -3.85 -17.22
N LEU A 593 12.08 -3.33 -17.38
CA LEU A 593 12.46 -2.60 -18.59
C LEU A 593 12.69 -3.64 -19.70
N TYR A 594 12.00 -3.49 -20.83
CA TYR A 594 11.97 -4.54 -21.86
C TYR A 594 13.19 -4.54 -22.78
N ASN A 595 13.79 -3.36 -23.01
CA ASN A 595 14.87 -3.15 -23.99
C ASN A 595 16.24 -2.86 -23.35
N VAL A 596 16.42 -3.19 -22.06
CA VAL A 596 17.67 -2.97 -21.32
C VAL A 596 18.37 -4.28 -21.00
N SER A 597 19.60 -4.44 -21.48
CA SER A 597 20.50 -5.55 -21.18
C SER A 597 21.08 -5.45 -19.77
N THR A 598 21.61 -6.56 -19.24
CA THR A 598 22.34 -6.55 -17.97
C THR A 598 23.50 -5.54 -17.98
N ASN A 599 24.22 -5.42 -19.09
CA ASN A 599 25.33 -4.48 -19.23
C ASN A 599 24.86 -3.02 -19.20
N GLY A 600 23.74 -2.69 -19.86
CA GLY A 600 23.12 -1.37 -19.77
C GLY A 600 22.73 -0.99 -18.34
N PHE A 601 22.17 -1.93 -17.57
CA PHE A 601 21.93 -1.73 -16.14
C PHE A 601 23.22 -1.48 -15.35
N GLU A 602 24.30 -2.23 -15.60
CA GLU A 602 25.57 -2.04 -14.87
C GLU A 602 26.19 -0.67 -15.13
N VAL A 603 26.29 -0.26 -16.40
CA VAL A 603 26.86 1.05 -16.78
C VAL A 603 26.01 2.18 -16.21
N ALA A 604 24.68 2.10 -16.35
CA ALA A 604 23.76 3.10 -15.83
C ALA A 604 23.83 3.23 -14.29
N LEU A 605 23.92 2.12 -13.57
CA LEU A 605 24.06 2.12 -12.11
C LEU A 605 25.44 2.64 -11.67
N ARG A 606 26.52 2.30 -12.39
CA ARG A 606 27.87 2.79 -12.09
C ARG A 606 27.98 4.30 -12.25
N ALA A 607 27.29 4.89 -13.23
CA ALA A 607 27.25 6.34 -13.46
C ALA A 607 26.52 7.17 -12.37
N CYS A 608 25.73 6.52 -11.50
CA CYS A 608 24.92 7.19 -10.47
C CYS A 608 25.10 6.66 -9.05
N CYS A 609 25.95 5.64 -8.84
CA CYS A 609 26.06 4.92 -7.56
C CYS A 609 26.37 5.83 -6.36
N GLY A 610 27.11 6.92 -6.55
CA GLY A 610 27.46 7.88 -5.50
C GLY A 610 26.33 8.82 -5.04
N ARG A 611 25.13 8.77 -5.65
CA ARG A 611 23.98 9.64 -5.29
C ARG A 611 22.67 8.90 -5.00
N LEU A 612 22.53 7.65 -5.44
CA LEU A 612 21.30 6.87 -5.21
C LEU A 612 21.16 6.46 -3.74
N LYS A 613 19.96 6.68 -3.18
CA LYS A 613 19.52 6.14 -1.89
C LYS A 613 18.77 4.84 -2.03
N LYS A 614 18.04 4.68 -3.14
CA LYS A 614 17.21 3.52 -3.36
C LYS A 614 17.13 3.22 -4.84
N VAL A 615 17.31 1.95 -5.17
CA VAL A 615 16.92 1.42 -6.48
C VAL A 615 15.97 0.26 -6.28
N LYS A 616 14.90 0.20 -7.07
CA LYS A 616 14.01 -0.96 -7.15
C LYS A 616 14.24 -1.68 -8.46
N LEU A 617 14.70 -2.93 -8.38
CA LEU A 617 15.05 -3.79 -9.51
C LEU A 617 14.19 -5.07 -9.49
N VAL A 618 14.15 -5.78 -10.62
CA VAL A 618 13.60 -7.15 -10.67
C VAL A 618 14.55 -8.10 -9.92
N ALA A 619 14.01 -9.09 -9.20
CA ALA A 619 14.83 -10.04 -8.43
C ALA A 619 15.77 -10.90 -9.28
N SER A 620 15.37 -11.26 -10.51
CA SER A 620 16.21 -12.00 -11.46
C SER A 620 17.41 -11.19 -11.96
N LEU A 621 17.25 -9.88 -12.19
CA LEU A 621 18.34 -9.01 -12.64
C LEU A 621 19.50 -9.00 -11.64
N ARG A 622 19.23 -9.10 -10.33
CA ARG A 622 20.25 -9.15 -9.29
C ARG A 622 21.18 -10.39 -9.37
N GLN A 623 20.75 -11.47 -10.01
CA GLN A 623 21.62 -12.64 -10.26
C GLN A 623 22.60 -12.42 -11.43
N HIS A 624 22.36 -11.40 -12.25
CA HIS A 624 23.12 -11.11 -13.46
C HIS A 624 24.01 -9.88 -13.30
N LEU A 625 23.68 -8.94 -12.40
CA LEU A 625 24.57 -7.84 -12.02
C LEU A 625 25.82 -8.36 -11.30
N THR A 626 26.98 -7.83 -11.66
CA THR A 626 28.26 -8.09 -10.97
C THR A 626 28.17 -7.81 -9.46
N LEU A 627 28.94 -8.58 -8.68
CA LEU A 627 29.05 -8.34 -7.23
C LEU A 627 29.65 -6.95 -6.97
N ASP A 628 30.61 -6.51 -7.78
CA ASP A 628 31.24 -5.18 -7.72
C ASP A 628 30.22 -4.03 -7.76
N ILE A 629 29.25 -4.02 -8.69
CA ILE A 629 28.26 -2.93 -8.74
C ILE A 629 27.28 -3.00 -7.56
N VAL A 630 26.91 -4.21 -7.12
CA VAL A 630 26.02 -4.42 -5.97
C VAL A 630 26.69 -4.00 -4.65
N GLU A 631 27.99 -4.25 -4.51
CA GLU A 631 28.80 -3.86 -3.37
C GLU A 631 29.12 -2.38 -3.41
N THR A 632 29.48 -1.81 -4.57
CA THR A 632 29.65 -0.36 -4.76
C THR A 632 28.38 0.40 -4.40
N LEU A 633 27.20 -0.03 -4.87
CA LEU A 633 25.92 0.61 -4.51
C LEU A 633 25.68 0.56 -2.99
N ARG A 634 25.95 -0.58 -2.33
CA ARG A 634 25.80 -0.71 -0.87
C ARG A 634 26.82 0.13 -0.08
N ALA A 635 28.06 0.15 -0.53
CA ALA A 635 29.16 0.95 0.01
C ALA A 635 29.01 2.46 -0.29
N ARG A 636 27.96 2.85 -1.05
CA ARG A 636 27.46 4.21 -1.23
C ARG A 636 26.08 4.45 -0.55
N GLY A 637 25.63 3.51 0.29
CA GLY A 637 24.38 3.62 1.07
C GLY A 637 23.10 3.31 0.31
N CYS A 638 23.18 2.88 -0.96
CA CYS A 638 21.99 2.62 -1.78
C CYS A 638 21.26 1.33 -1.35
N ARG A 639 20.01 1.48 -0.90
CA ARG A 639 19.10 0.37 -0.59
C ARG A 639 18.56 -0.25 -1.89
N ILE A 640 19.14 -1.37 -2.31
CA ILE A 640 18.63 -2.19 -3.42
C ILE A 640 17.37 -2.95 -2.93
N SER A 641 16.20 -2.38 -3.19
CA SER A 641 14.92 -2.96 -2.81
C SER A 641 14.43 -3.95 -3.87
N LEU A 642 14.13 -5.18 -3.44
CA LEU A 642 13.51 -6.20 -4.27
C LEU A 642 11.99 -6.22 -4.02
N PRO A 643 11.15 -6.53 -5.02
CA PRO A 643 9.81 -7.04 -4.75
C PRO A 643 9.97 -8.38 -4.00
N PHE A 644 9.72 -8.34 -2.69
CA PHE A 644 10.10 -9.34 -1.67
C PHE A 644 11.61 -9.42 -1.38
N ALA A 645 11.97 -9.13 -0.13
CA ALA A 645 13.22 -9.56 0.48
C ALA A 645 12.94 -10.82 1.32
N LEU A 646 13.71 -11.88 1.11
CA LEU A 646 13.88 -12.95 2.09
C LEU A 646 14.81 -12.42 3.20
N PRO A 647 14.61 -12.79 4.49
CA PRO A 647 15.59 -12.53 5.53
C PRO A 647 16.95 -13.21 5.22
N ARG A 648 18.03 -12.50 5.51
CA ARG A 648 19.41 -12.99 5.69
C ARG A 648 19.71 -12.86 7.19
N ASN A 649 20.52 -13.66 7.86
CA ASN A 649 21.34 -14.82 7.50
C ASN A 649 21.24 -15.82 8.68
N GLU A 650 21.24 -17.14 8.44
CA GLU A 650 21.78 -18.08 9.41
C GLU A 650 22.59 -19.17 8.70
N SER A 651 23.86 -19.24 9.05
CA SER A 651 24.78 -20.29 8.64
C SER A 651 24.84 -21.36 9.73
N THR A 652 23.98 -22.39 9.67
CA THR A 652 24.29 -23.73 10.25
C THR A 652 23.30 -24.83 9.82
N ARG A 653 23.88 -26.00 9.51
CA ARG A 653 23.32 -27.38 9.65
C ARG A 653 22.23 -27.88 8.68
N HIS A 654 22.22 -29.21 8.55
CA HIS A 654 21.42 -29.99 7.62
C HIS A 654 20.05 -30.43 8.21
N GLN A 655 19.12 -30.75 7.29
CA GLN A 655 17.88 -31.57 7.44
C GLN A 655 16.59 -30.98 8.08
N ASN A 656 15.48 -31.49 7.52
CA ASN A 656 14.05 -31.43 7.88
C ASN A 656 13.19 -30.16 7.61
N PRO A 657 12.01 -30.31 6.96
CA PRO A 657 11.02 -29.24 6.82
C PRO A 657 10.19 -29.04 8.10
N LYS A 658 9.91 -27.78 8.48
CA LYS A 658 9.15 -27.44 9.69
C LYS A 658 7.63 -27.49 9.45
N TYR A 659 6.90 -28.22 10.29
CA TYR A 659 5.43 -28.19 10.38
C TYR A 659 4.94 -26.99 11.23
N PRO A 660 3.67 -26.54 11.08
CA PRO A 660 3.11 -25.49 11.94
C PRO A 660 3.02 -25.89 13.41
N GLU A 661 3.36 -24.98 14.33
CA GLU A 661 3.48 -25.24 15.77
C GLU A 661 2.16 -25.68 16.45
N TRP A 662 1.01 -25.33 15.88
CA TRP A 662 -0.30 -25.74 16.40
C TRP A 662 -0.66 -27.21 16.09
N MET A 663 0.09 -27.89 15.22
CA MET A 663 -0.20 -29.24 14.77
C MET A 663 0.36 -30.27 15.77
N THR A 664 -0.53 -31.08 16.35
CA THR A 664 -0.16 -32.11 17.32
C THR A 664 0.68 -33.23 16.67
N ASN A 665 1.40 -34.03 17.46
CA ASN A 665 2.17 -35.15 16.89
C ASN A 665 1.25 -36.22 16.26
N GLY A 666 0.10 -36.51 16.88
CA GLY A 666 -0.92 -37.39 16.28
C GLY A 666 -1.48 -36.86 14.95
N ASP A 667 -1.59 -35.54 14.77
CA ASP A 667 -1.94 -34.97 13.46
C ASP A 667 -0.84 -35.19 12.42
N LYS A 668 0.44 -35.12 12.80
CA LYS A 668 1.58 -35.40 11.91
C LYS A 668 1.61 -36.88 11.52
N ASP A 669 1.35 -37.79 12.46
CA ASP A 669 1.24 -39.22 12.18
C ASP A 669 0.08 -39.50 11.22
N LEU A 670 -1.10 -38.89 11.44
CA LEU A 670 -2.24 -38.98 10.52
C LEU A 670 -1.97 -38.40 9.12
N LEU A 671 -0.97 -37.51 8.95
CA LEU A 671 -0.53 -37.07 7.62
C LEU A 671 0.32 -38.12 6.91
N VAL A 672 1.03 -38.99 7.62
CA VAL A 672 1.92 -40.04 7.07
C VAL A 672 1.22 -41.42 6.99
N TYR A 673 0.19 -41.68 7.80
CA TYR A 673 -0.46 -42.99 7.93
C TYR A 673 -1.28 -43.41 6.70
N ASN A 674 -1.29 -44.71 6.38
CA ASN A 674 -2.03 -45.25 5.22
C ASN A 674 -3.56 -45.07 5.41
N PRO A 675 -4.27 -44.40 4.47
CA PRO A 675 -5.71 -44.12 4.61
C PRO A 675 -6.56 -45.39 4.82
N ASN A 676 -6.19 -46.52 4.21
CA ASN A 676 -6.98 -47.75 4.26
C ASN A 676 -6.91 -48.48 5.62
N ARG A 677 -6.13 -47.97 6.59
CA ARG A 677 -6.07 -48.45 7.98
C ARG A 677 -6.30 -47.33 9.01
N MET A 678 -6.82 -46.19 8.57
CA MET A 678 -7.09 -45.02 9.41
C MET A 678 -8.46 -45.15 10.08
N HIS A 679 -8.55 -44.76 11.36
CA HIS A 679 -9.86 -44.63 12.03
C HIS A 679 -10.56 -43.35 11.55
N VAL A 680 -11.85 -43.46 11.23
CA VAL A 680 -12.63 -42.39 10.59
C VAL A 680 -13.98 -42.23 11.30
N ASP A 681 -14.35 -41.00 11.63
CA ASP A 681 -15.56 -40.68 12.39
C ASP A 681 -16.81 -40.65 11.53
N ALA A 682 -16.67 -40.27 10.25
CA ALA A 682 -17.75 -40.17 9.30
C ALA A 682 -17.27 -40.63 7.92
N VAL A 683 -18.04 -41.48 7.25
CA VAL A 683 -17.79 -41.89 5.86
C VAL A 683 -18.82 -41.22 4.96
N VAL A 684 -18.36 -40.38 4.03
CA VAL A 684 -19.20 -39.74 3.01
C VAL A 684 -18.98 -40.48 1.70
N ALA A 685 -20.02 -41.10 1.16
CA ALA A 685 -19.96 -41.87 -0.08
C ALA A 685 -21.22 -41.66 -0.93
N LEU A 686 -21.04 -41.29 -2.19
CA LEU A 686 -22.13 -40.91 -3.09
C LEU A 686 -22.97 -42.10 -3.53
N ASP A 687 -22.35 -43.27 -3.61
CA ASP A 687 -22.98 -44.57 -3.86
C ASP A 687 -23.82 -45.07 -2.66
N GLY A 688 -23.81 -44.35 -1.53
CA GLY A 688 -24.49 -44.76 -0.30
C GLY A 688 -23.73 -45.81 0.52
N SER A 689 -22.51 -46.20 0.13
CA SER A 689 -21.64 -47.11 0.89
C SER A 689 -20.97 -46.45 2.11
N GLY A 690 -21.55 -45.35 2.59
CA GLY A 690 -21.09 -44.50 3.68
C GLY A 690 -22.29 -43.77 4.29
N ARG A 691 -22.20 -43.45 5.59
CA ARG A 691 -23.29 -42.87 6.38
C ARG A 691 -23.84 -41.56 5.81
N TYR A 692 -23.02 -40.80 5.08
CA TYR A 692 -23.41 -39.52 4.47
C TYR A 692 -23.29 -39.55 2.96
N ARG A 693 -24.15 -38.79 2.27
CA ARG A 693 -24.07 -38.58 0.82
C ARG A 693 -23.60 -37.18 0.42
N SER A 694 -23.47 -36.24 1.37
CA SER A 694 -22.93 -34.89 1.14
C SER A 694 -21.94 -34.51 2.25
N ILE A 695 -20.90 -33.73 1.90
CA ILE A 695 -19.89 -33.30 2.87
C ILE A 695 -20.49 -32.26 3.82
N ALA A 696 -21.40 -31.40 3.35
CA ALA A 696 -22.09 -30.43 4.19
C ALA A 696 -22.92 -31.13 5.29
N GLN A 697 -23.56 -32.28 5.03
CA GLN A 697 -24.23 -33.05 6.08
C GLN A 697 -23.24 -33.59 7.11
N ALA A 698 -22.16 -34.25 6.67
CA ALA A 698 -21.14 -34.78 7.59
C ALA A 698 -20.45 -33.66 8.41
N VAL A 699 -20.18 -32.52 7.78
CA VAL A 699 -19.67 -31.29 8.43
C VAL A 699 -20.69 -30.67 9.37
N ASN A 700 -21.98 -30.70 9.04
CA ASN A 700 -23.05 -30.16 9.88
C ASN A 700 -23.30 -31.04 11.12
N GLU A 701 -23.19 -32.36 11.02
CA GLU A 701 -23.30 -33.29 12.16
C GLU A 701 -22.02 -33.32 13.03
N ALA A 702 -20.83 -33.11 12.44
CA ALA A 702 -19.58 -33.06 13.21
C ALA A 702 -19.66 -32.05 14.39
N PRO A 703 -19.14 -32.36 15.60
CA PRO A 703 -19.33 -31.51 16.76
C PRO A 703 -18.84 -30.07 16.56
N SER A 704 -19.59 -29.09 17.05
CA SER A 704 -19.12 -27.69 17.05
C SER A 704 -18.14 -27.47 18.21
N TYR A 705 -17.10 -26.67 17.98
CA TYR A 705 -16.01 -26.40 18.93
C TYR A 705 -15.28 -27.67 19.44
N SER A 706 -15.20 -28.71 18.62
CA SER A 706 -14.45 -29.92 18.95
C SER A 706 -12.97 -29.62 19.20
N ASN A 707 -12.47 -30.03 20.38
CA ASN A 707 -11.04 -30.11 20.68
C ASN A 707 -10.40 -31.39 20.10
N ARG A 708 -11.22 -32.38 19.72
CA ARG A 708 -10.79 -33.63 19.06
C ARG A 708 -10.78 -33.47 17.53
N ARG A 709 -9.76 -34.04 16.88
CA ARG A 709 -9.71 -34.29 15.44
C ARG A 709 -10.92 -35.12 14.99
N TYR A 710 -11.78 -34.56 14.15
CA TYR A 710 -12.95 -35.27 13.59
C TYR A 710 -12.68 -35.60 12.12
N VAL A 711 -12.40 -36.88 11.85
CA VAL A 711 -11.93 -37.37 10.54
C VAL A 711 -13.11 -37.79 9.69
N ILE A 712 -13.46 -36.95 8.72
CA ILE A 712 -14.45 -37.24 7.70
C ILE A 712 -13.72 -37.85 6.51
N TYR A 713 -13.87 -39.17 6.34
CA TYR A 713 -13.39 -39.89 5.17
C TYR A 713 -14.39 -39.76 4.04
N VAL A 714 -13.95 -39.09 2.99
CA VAL A 714 -14.75 -38.74 1.84
C VAL A 714 -14.26 -39.63 0.71
N LYS A 715 -15.00 -40.72 0.45
CA LYS A 715 -14.66 -41.68 -0.61
C LYS A 715 -14.55 -40.97 -1.96
N ARG A 716 -13.96 -41.64 -2.95
CA ARG A 716 -13.89 -41.08 -4.31
C ARG A 716 -15.27 -40.68 -4.87
N GLY A 717 -15.34 -39.58 -5.64
CA GLY A 717 -16.52 -39.17 -6.43
C GLY A 717 -16.94 -37.69 -6.28
N ILE A 718 -17.85 -37.17 -7.16
CA ILE A 718 -18.27 -35.72 -7.15
C ILE A 718 -19.32 -35.55 -6.09
N TYR A 719 -19.13 -34.53 -5.28
CA TYR A 719 -20.22 -33.92 -4.57
C TYR A 719 -20.35 -32.46 -5.11
N HIS A 720 -21.24 -31.63 -4.57
CA HIS A 720 -21.62 -30.38 -5.25
C HIS A 720 -21.96 -29.20 -4.36
N GLU A 721 -20.96 -28.64 -3.71
CA GLU A 721 -21.16 -27.93 -2.46
C GLU A 721 -20.20 -26.75 -2.31
N ASN A 722 -20.77 -25.56 -2.14
CA ASN A 722 -20.08 -24.44 -1.51
C ASN A 722 -20.07 -24.71 0.01
N ILE A 723 -19.05 -25.43 0.48
CA ILE A 723 -18.84 -25.77 1.90
C ILE A 723 -18.39 -24.52 2.68
N ASP A 724 -19.08 -24.22 3.77
CA ASP A 724 -18.76 -23.12 4.68
C ASP A 724 -18.51 -23.65 6.09
N LEU A 725 -17.24 -23.91 6.39
CA LEU A 725 -16.74 -24.29 7.71
C LEU A 725 -16.64 -23.04 8.59
N LYS A 726 -17.80 -22.54 9.02
CA LYS A 726 -17.96 -21.39 9.92
C LYS A 726 -17.13 -21.55 11.20
N LYS A 727 -16.78 -20.43 11.87
CA LYS A 727 -15.88 -20.39 13.06
C LYS A 727 -16.10 -21.51 14.10
N LYS A 728 -17.36 -21.94 14.30
CA LYS A 728 -17.75 -23.01 15.22
C LYS A 728 -17.38 -24.45 14.83
N LYS A 729 -16.84 -24.72 13.63
CA LYS A 729 -16.48 -26.08 13.18
C LYS A 729 -14.95 -26.25 13.23
N THR A 730 -14.41 -26.53 14.41
CA THR A 730 -12.98 -26.67 14.67
C THR A 730 -12.48 -28.11 14.49
N ASN A 731 -11.19 -28.26 14.20
CA ASN A 731 -10.46 -29.54 14.12
C ASN A 731 -11.05 -30.61 13.16
N ILE A 732 -11.91 -30.21 12.22
CA ILE A 732 -12.36 -31.07 11.13
C ILE A 732 -11.17 -31.46 10.27
N MET A 733 -11.06 -32.75 9.92
CA MET A 733 -10.13 -33.25 8.93
C MET A 733 -10.89 -33.95 7.80
N LEU A 734 -10.68 -33.53 6.57
CA LEU A 734 -11.20 -34.22 5.40
C LEU A 734 -10.10 -35.09 4.82
N VAL A 735 -10.35 -36.39 4.70
CA VAL A 735 -9.44 -37.36 4.08
C VAL A 735 -10.11 -37.90 2.83
N GLY A 736 -9.47 -37.73 1.67
CA GLY A 736 -9.93 -38.29 0.41
C GLY A 736 -9.27 -39.62 0.06
N ASP A 737 -9.79 -40.27 -0.99
CA ASP A 737 -9.19 -41.47 -1.62
C ASP A 737 -7.90 -41.15 -2.40
N GLY A 738 -7.56 -39.87 -2.56
CA GLY A 738 -6.40 -39.42 -3.33
C GLY A 738 -6.66 -38.09 -4.05
N ILE A 739 -5.59 -37.35 -4.29
CA ILE A 739 -5.60 -36.11 -5.07
C ILE A 739 -6.20 -36.34 -6.48
N GLY A 740 -7.50 -36.01 -6.61
CA GLY A 740 -8.31 -36.26 -7.81
C GLY A 740 -9.45 -37.23 -7.54
N ALA A 741 -9.16 -38.37 -6.92
CA ALA A 741 -10.17 -39.33 -6.50
C ALA A 741 -11.27 -38.65 -5.65
N THR A 742 -10.87 -37.78 -4.71
CA THR A 742 -11.79 -36.93 -3.94
C THR A 742 -11.40 -35.45 -4.04
N VAL A 743 -12.38 -34.54 -4.11
CA VAL A 743 -12.20 -33.09 -4.35
C VAL A 743 -13.32 -32.27 -3.60
N ILE A 744 -13.46 -30.91 -3.70
CA ILE A 744 -14.66 -30.06 -3.38
C ILE A 744 -14.93 -28.92 -4.43
N THR A 745 -16.18 -28.63 -4.87
CA THR A 745 -16.69 -27.73 -5.97
C THR A 745 -17.82 -26.78 -5.59
N GLY A 746 -17.73 -25.48 -5.95
CA GLY A 746 -18.84 -24.50 -5.88
C GLY A 746 -18.66 -23.27 -6.80
N ASN A 747 -19.73 -22.64 -7.32
CA ASN A 747 -19.69 -22.11 -8.71
C ASN A 747 -19.87 -20.59 -8.95
N ARG A 748 -19.75 -19.76 -7.93
CA ARG A 748 -20.32 -18.40 -7.88
C ARG A 748 -19.38 -17.31 -8.44
N ASN A 749 -19.92 -16.26 -9.05
CA ASN A 749 -19.22 -14.99 -9.32
C ASN A 749 -20.10 -13.75 -9.04
N PHE A 750 -19.45 -12.59 -9.05
CA PHE A 750 -20.04 -11.26 -8.91
C PHE A 750 -21.20 -11.00 -9.88
N MET A 751 -21.03 -11.32 -11.17
CA MET A 751 -22.06 -11.18 -12.21
C MET A 751 -23.30 -12.08 -12.02
N GLN A 752 -23.34 -12.89 -10.95
CA GLN A 752 -24.52 -13.67 -10.52
C GLN A 752 -25.13 -13.13 -9.21
N GLY A 753 -24.87 -11.88 -8.84
CA GLY A 753 -25.40 -11.27 -7.61
C GLY A 753 -24.73 -11.74 -6.31
N TRP A 754 -23.61 -12.48 -6.39
CA TRP A 754 -22.85 -12.92 -5.22
C TRP A 754 -21.67 -12.00 -4.98
N THR A 755 -21.60 -11.34 -3.81
CA THR A 755 -20.41 -10.54 -3.45
C THR A 755 -19.12 -11.36 -3.56
N THR A 756 -18.00 -10.73 -3.93
CA THR A 756 -16.72 -11.41 -4.20
C THR A 756 -16.31 -12.37 -3.08
N PHE A 757 -16.52 -11.98 -1.81
CA PHE A 757 -16.27 -12.80 -0.63
C PHE A 757 -17.12 -14.10 -0.59
N ARG A 758 -18.36 -14.06 -1.07
CA ARG A 758 -19.29 -15.22 -1.12
C ARG A 758 -19.10 -16.12 -2.33
N THR A 759 -18.07 -15.89 -3.15
CA THR A 759 -17.79 -16.72 -4.34
C THR A 759 -17.05 -18.02 -4.02
N ALA A 760 -16.35 -18.11 -2.88
CA ALA A 760 -15.51 -19.24 -2.51
C ALA A 760 -16.27 -20.58 -2.38
N THR A 761 -15.58 -21.68 -2.72
CA THR A 761 -16.12 -23.05 -2.65
C THR A 761 -15.95 -23.73 -1.33
N VAL A 762 -14.77 -23.62 -0.73
CA VAL A 762 -14.56 -24.03 0.65
C VAL A 762 -14.15 -22.76 1.36
N ALA A 763 -15.08 -22.18 2.10
CA ALA A 763 -14.78 -21.13 3.05
C ALA A 763 -14.46 -21.81 4.38
N VAL A 764 -13.30 -21.52 4.97
CA VAL A 764 -12.90 -22.07 6.26
C VAL A 764 -12.60 -20.94 7.21
N SER A 765 -13.45 -20.82 8.24
CA SER A 765 -13.28 -19.89 9.36
C SER A 765 -13.03 -20.61 10.70
N GLY A 766 -13.25 -21.93 10.75
CA GLY A 766 -12.96 -22.77 11.93
C GLY A 766 -11.47 -23.10 12.09
N LYS A 767 -10.97 -23.02 13.34
CA LYS A 767 -9.55 -23.28 13.68
C LYS A 767 -9.18 -24.76 13.52
N GLY A 768 -7.94 -25.01 13.11
CA GLY A 768 -7.32 -26.35 13.14
C GLY A 768 -7.76 -27.30 12.02
N PHE A 769 -8.37 -26.80 10.95
CA PHE A 769 -8.80 -27.59 9.80
C PHE A 769 -7.62 -28.30 9.09
N ILE A 770 -7.80 -29.56 8.71
CA ILE A 770 -6.86 -30.33 7.88
C ILE A 770 -7.57 -30.92 6.66
N ALA A 771 -6.89 -30.97 5.52
CA ALA A 771 -7.36 -31.59 4.29
C ALA A 771 -6.24 -32.44 3.68
N ARG A 772 -6.36 -33.76 3.75
CA ARG A 772 -5.43 -34.70 3.11
C ARG A 772 -6.13 -35.39 1.95
N ASP A 773 -5.42 -35.62 0.86
CA ASP A 773 -5.93 -36.46 -0.25
C ASP A 773 -7.26 -35.99 -0.91
N ILE A 774 -7.71 -34.77 -0.60
CA ILE A 774 -8.85 -34.07 -1.21
C ILE A 774 -8.40 -32.75 -1.86
N ALA A 775 -9.03 -32.25 -2.94
CA ALA A 775 -8.61 -31.03 -3.65
C ALA A 775 -9.74 -29.98 -3.81
N PHE A 776 -9.51 -28.67 -3.76
CA PHE A 776 -10.62 -27.66 -3.74
C PHE A 776 -10.68 -26.69 -4.92
N ARG A 777 -11.87 -26.12 -5.18
CA ARG A 777 -12.23 -25.59 -6.51
C ARG A 777 -13.45 -24.63 -6.59
N ASN A 778 -13.26 -23.33 -6.85
CA ASN A 778 -14.34 -22.35 -7.23
C ASN A 778 -14.49 -22.10 -8.73
N THR A 779 -15.72 -22.15 -9.27
CA THR A 779 -16.03 -22.55 -10.65
C THR A 779 -16.45 -21.50 -11.72
N ALA A 780 -16.35 -20.19 -11.48
CA ALA A 780 -17.30 -19.24 -12.07
C ALA A 780 -17.41 -18.97 -13.62
N GLY A 781 -16.45 -18.33 -14.30
CA GLY A 781 -16.39 -18.13 -15.79
C GLY A 781 -16.30 -16.67 -16.32
N PRO A 782 -15.40 -16.31 -17.29
CA PRO A 782 -15.25 -14.95 -17.87
C PRO A 782 -15.96 -14.67 -19.22
N LYS A 783 -16.69 -15.64 -19.79
CA LYS A 783 -17.54 -15.57 -21.02
C LYS A 783 -16.90 -15.70 -22.44
N THR A 784 -15.60 -15.99 -22.63
CA THR A 784 -15.04 -16.39 -23.96
C THR A 784 -14.09 -17.60 -23.92
N PHE A 785 -13.66 -18.08 -25.11
CA PHE A 785 -12.59 -19.05 -25.34
C PHE A 785 -11.17 -18.46 -25.15
N GLN A 786 -10.18 -19.28 -24.79
CA GLN A 786 -8.79 -18.87 -24.60
C GLN A 786 -7.82 -19.97 -25.04
N VAL A 787 -6.70 -19.61 -25.69
CA VAL A 787 -5.59 -20.52 -26.03
C VAL A 787 -4.30 -20.02 -25.36
N LEU A 788 -3.51 -20.93 -24.80
CA LEU A 788 -2.17 -20.68 -24.27
C LEU A 788 -1.18 -21.47 -25.14
N GLN A 789 -0.33 -20.80 -25.91
CA GLN A 789 0.62 -21.44 -26.82
C GLN A 789 2.07 -21.05 -26.50
N ASN A 790 3.02 -21.97 -26.69
CA ASN A 790 4.45 -21.77 -26.43
C ASN A 790 4.79 -21.33 -24.98
N CYS A 791 3.89 -21.61 -24.01
CA CYS A 791 4.01 -21.15 -22.64
C CYS A 791 4.93 -22.04 -21.79
N LYS A 792 5.78 -21.44 -20.94
CA LYS A 792 6.51 -22.15 -19.86
C LYS A 792 5.77 -21.99 -18.53
N ILE A 793 5.03 -23.03 -18.13
CA ILE A 793 4.17 -23.03 -16.95
C ILE A 793 4.95 -23.60 -15.76
N PHE A 794 5.42 -22.71 -14.88
CA PHE A 794 6.08 -23.08 -13.63
C PHE A 794 5.07 -23.18 -12.49
N THR A 795 5.14 -24.25 -11.71
CA THR A 795 4.30 -24.37 -10.51
C THR A 795 5.05 -23.95 -9.25
N ARG A 796 4.39 -23.08 -8.47
CA ARG A 796 4.88 -22.60 -7.17
C ARG A 796 4.57 -23.62 -6.07
N GLU A 797 5.36 -23.57 -5.01
CA GLU A 797 5.03 -24.28 -3.78
C GLU A 797 3.66 -23.81 -3.28
N PRO A 798 2.67 -24.72 -3.15
CA PRO A 798 1.34 -24.36 -2.69
C PRO A 798 1.37 -24.00 -1.20
N LEU A 799 0.40 -23.20 -0.73
CA LEU A 799 0.14 -23.09 0.70
C LEU A 799 -0.16 -24.49 1.28
N PRO A 800 0.09 -24.75 2.58
CA PRO A 800 -0.17 -26.07 3.16
C PRO A 800 -1.55 -26.62 2.80
N MET A 801 -1.58 -27.82 2.21
CA MET A 801 -2.77 -28.55 1.72
C MET A 801 -3.47 -27.96 0.48
N GLN A 802 -3.03 -26.82 -0.04
CA GLN A 802 -3.42 -26.37 -1.38
C GLN A 802 -2.80 -27.31 -2.44
N LYS A 803 -3.54 -27.58 -3.51
CA LYS A 803 -3.14 -28.51 -4.57
C LYS A 803 -2.92 -27.78 -5.88
N VAL A 804 -1.79 -28.09 -6.50
CA VAL A 804 -1.29 -27.40 -7.68
C VAL A 804 -2.04 -27.88 -8.92
N THR A 805 -2.70 -26.94 -9.58
CA THR A 805 -3.49 -27.18 -10.78
C THR A 805 -3.39 -26.01 -11.71
N ILE A 806 -3.11 -26.28 -12.98
CA ILE A 806 -2.77 -25.22 -13.95
C ILE A 806 -4.03 -24.49 -14.42
N THR A 807 -5.10 -25.19 -14.76
CA THR A 807 -6.33 -24.55 -15.27
C THR A 807 -7.60 -24.88 -14.52
N ALA A 808 -8.56 -23.95 -14.66
CA ALA A 808 -9.83 -23.91 -13.95
C ALA A 808 -10.88 -23.18 -14.83
N GLN A 809 -11.56 -23.86 -15.79
CA GLN A 809 -12.40 -23.24 -16.86
C GLN A 809 -13.94 -23.34 -16.72
N GLY A 810 -14.71 -22.23 -16.77
CA GLY A 810 -16.12 -22.21 -16.34
C GLY A 810 -17.21 -21.95 -17.37
N ARG A 811 -17.47 -22.94 -18.22
CA ARG A 811 -18.61 -23.01 -19.14
C ARG A 811 -19.92 -23.56 -18.51
N LYS A 812 -20.93 -22.71 -18.29
CA LYS A 812 -22.17 -23.01 -17.55
C LYS A 812 -23.25 -23.77 -18.36
N SER A 813 -23.24 -23.68 -19.69
CA SER A 813 -24.19 -24.37 -20.60
C SER A 813 -23.45 -24.96 -21.83
N PRO A 814 -24.04 -25.92 -22.56
CA PRO A 814 -23.39 -26.52 -23.74
C PRO A 814 -23.31 -25.55 -24.93
N ASP A 815 -24.06 -24.46 -24.91
CA ASP A 815 -24.14 -23.45 -25.97
C ASP A 815 -23.18 -22.27 -25.74
N GLN A 816 -22.63 -22.11 -24.53
CA GLN A 816 -21.72 -21.01 -24.22
C GLN A 816 -20.38 -21.16 -24.96
N SER A 817 -20.00 -20.20 -25.81
CA SER A 817 -18.72 -20.22 -26.54
C SER A 817 -17.51 -19.91 -25.65
N THR A 818 -17.19 -20.84 -24.74
CA THR A 818 -16.04 -20.76 -23.81
C THR A 818 -15.32 -22.09 -23.65
N GLY A 819 -14.05 -22.01 -23.26
CA GLY A 819 -13.14 -23.14 -23.07
C GLY A 819 -11.68 -22.66 -23.02
N PHE A 820 -10.76 -23.53 -22.62
CA PHE A 820 -9.32 -23.30 -22.64
C PHE A 820 -8.64 -24.33 -23.56
N SER A 821 -7.57 -23.94 -24.23
CA SER A 821 -6.66 -24.86 -24.94
C SER A 821 -5.23 -24.50 -24.57
N ILE A 822 -4.37 -25.50 -24.37
CA ILE A 822 -2.96 -25.33 -24.06
C ILE A 822 -2.20 -26.12 -25.11
N GLN A 823 -1.49 -25.42 -25.98
CA GLN A 823 -0.88 -25.96 -27.19
C GLN A 823 0.64 -25.71 -27.16
N ASP A 824 1.45 -26.64 -27.68
CA ASP A 824 2.90 -26.44 -27.92
C ASP A 824 3.67 -25.89 -26.69
N SER A 825 3.23 -26.23 -25.48
CA SER A 825 3.68 -25.59 -24.23
C SER A 825 4.56 -26.51 -23.39
N TYR A 826 5.10 -26.01 -22.28
CA TYR A 826 5.99 -26.73 -21.38
C TYR A 826 5.51 -26.59 -19.93
N ILE A 827 5.30 -27.70 -19.24
CA ILE A 827 4.92 -27.71 -17.82
C ILE A 827 6.13 -28.10 -16.97
N TYR A 828 6.64 -27.13 -16.22
CA TYR A 828 7.73 -27.28 -15.24
C TYR A 828 7.15 -27.39 -13.83
N ALA A 829 6.69 -28.60 -13.52
CA ALA A 829 6.16 -28.96 -12.23
C ALA A 829 7.30 -29.32 -11.27
N THR A 830 7.44 -28.55 -10.18
CA THR A 830 8.42 -28.82 -9.09
C THR A 830 7.81 -29.60 -7.93
N ARG A 831 6.49 -29.75 -7.95
CA ARG A 831 5.64 -30.49 -7.00
C ARG A 831 4.53 -31.22 -7.79
N PRO A 832 3.91 -32.29 -7.26
CA PRO A 832 2.82 -33.02 -7.92
C PRO A 832 1.74 -32.07 -8.47
N THR A 833 1.64 -32.03 -9.79
CA THR A 833 0.90 -31.03 -10.57
C THR A 833 -0.09 -31.71 -11.50
N TYR A 834 -1.20 -31.03 -11.78
CA TYR A 834 -2.23 -31.52 -12.69
C TYR A 834 -2.61 -30.47 -13.72
N LEU A 835 -2.90 -30.98 -14.91
CA LEU A 835 -3.19 -30.22 -16.12
C LEU A 835 -4.35 -29.26 -15.94
N GLY A 836 -5.42 -29.74 -15.34
CA GLY A 836 -6.60 -28.92 -15.27
C GLY A 836 -7.75 -29.58 -14.60
N ARG A 837 -8.78 -28.77 -14.48
CA ARG A 837 -9.72 -28.98 -13.40
C ARG A 837 -11.03 -28.27 -13.83
N PRO A 838 -12.15 -28.98 -14.06
CA PRO A 838 -13.28 -28.42 -14.86
C PRO A 838 -14.26 -27.47 -14.14
N TRP A 839 -14.03 -26.14 -14.12
CA TRP A 839 -14.83 -25.12 -13.36
C TRP A 839 -16.34 -25.48 -13.48
N LYS A 840 -17.02 -25.31 -14.61
CA LYS A 840 -18.49 -25.56 -14.69
C LYS A 840 -18.87 -26.91 -15.32
N MET A 841 -20.17 -27.17 -15.34
CA MET A 841 -20.82 -28.39 -15.83
C MET A 841 -20.44 -28.78 -17.26
N TYR A 842 -20.16 -27.81 -18.12
CA TYR A 842 -19.74 -28.03 -19.50
C TYR A 842 -18.30 -27.59 -19.74
N SER A 843 -17.51 -27.46 -18.67
CA SER A 843 -16.13 -26.98 -18.71
C SER A 843 -15.31 -27.65 -19.81
N ARG A 844 -14.50 -26.86 -20.50
CA ARG A 844 -13.73 -27.34 -21.65
C ARG A 844 -12.28 -26.90 -21.51
N THR A 845 -11.36 -27.86 -21.48
CA THR A 845 -9.92 -27.61 -21.41
C THR A 845 -9.19 -28.70 -22.19
N VAL A 846 -8.26 -28.33 -23.06
CA VAL A 846 -7.48 -29.30 -23.87
C VAL A 846 -5.99 -29.04 -23.68
N TYR A 847 -5.17 -30.09 -23.66
CA TYR A 847 -3.71 -30.02 -23.78
C TYR A 847 -3.25 -30.75 -25.04
N MET A 848 -2.56 -30.05 -25.92
CA MET A 848 -2.07 -30.58 -27.19
C MET A 848 -0.58 -30.28 -27.36
N ASN A 849 0.18 -31.25 -27.89
CA ASN A 849 1.62 -31.11 -28.18
C ASN A 849 2.43 -30.48 -27.01
N THR A 850 2.01 -30.70 -25.77
CA THR A 850 2.58 -30.04 -24.59
C THR A 850 3.57 -30.98 -23.90
N TRP A 851 4.79 -30.49 -23.64
CA TRP A 851 5.79 -31.20 -22.85
C TRP A 851 5.46 -31.15 -21.36
N MET A 852 5.56 -32.30 -20.69
CA MET A 852 5.16 -32.48 -19.30
C MET A 852 6.29 -33.09 -18.48
N SER A 853 6.87 -32.32 -17.56
CA SER A 853 7.80 -32.83 -16.55
C SER A 853 7.17 -33.94 -15.70
N GLY A 854 8.00 -34.84 -15.16
CA GLY A 854 7.53 -36.05 -14.44
C GLY A 854 6.75 -35.82 -13.14
N MET A 855 6.66 -34.58 -12.66
CA MET A 855 5.76 -34.22 -11.55
C MET A 855 4.33 -33.92 -12.02
N VAL A 856 4.08 -33.79 -13.32
CA VAL A 856 2.72 -33.90 -13.88
C VAL A 856 2.27 -35.34 -13.72
N GLN A 857 1.21 -35.54 -12.95
CA GLN A 857 0.86 -36.88 -12.46
C GLN A 857 0.26 -37.75 -13.58
N PRO A 858 0.47 -39.09 -13.59
CA PRO A 858 -0.01 -39.97 -14.66
C PRO A 858 -1.52 -39.90 -14.93
N ARG A 859 -2.33 -39.52 -13.92
CA ARG A 859 -3.77 -39.27 -14.04
C ARG A 859 -4.12 -38.02 -14.87
N GLY A 860 -3.18 -37.07 -15.00
CA GLY A 860 -3.25 -35.85 -15.82
C GLY A 860 -4.19 -34.79 -15.26
N TRP A 861 -5.47 -35.11 -15.21
CA TRP A 861 -6.54 -34.19 -14.81
C TRP A 861 -7.01 -34.45 -13.39
N LEU A 862 -7.57 -33.41 -12.77
CA LEU A 862 -8.34 -33.56 -11.55
C LEU A 862 -9.82 -33.27 -11.83
N GLU A 863 -10.66 -33.95 -11.09
CA GLU A 863 -12.12 -34.06 -11.19
C GLU A 863 -12.89 -32.91 -10.50
N TRP A 864 -13.78 -32.09 -11.10
CA TRP A 864 -14.12 -30.79 -10.46
C TRP A 864 -14.67 -30.76 -9.01
N TYR A 865 -15.47 -31.73 -8.61
CA TYR A 865 -15.25 -32.40 -7.32
C TYR A 865 -15.21 -33.96 -7.28
N GLY A 866 -14.84 -34.70 -8.34
CA GLY A 866 -15.20 -36.12 -8.71
C GLY A 866 -15.96 -36.34 -10.08
N ASN A 867 -17.20 -36.91 -10.15
CA ASN A 867 -18.20 -37.06 -11.27
C ASN A 867 -18.94 -35.86 -12.04
N PHE A 868 -19.36 -34.71 -11.46
CA PHE A 868 -19.79 -33.46 -12.17
C PHE A 868 -18.92 -33.14 -13.34
N ALA A 869 -19.60 -32.66 -14.36
CA ALA A 869 -18.99 -32.30 -15.60
C ALA A 869 -18.33 -33.52 -16.25
N LEU A 870 -17.87 -34.58 -15.58
CA LEU A 870 -17.13 -35.70 -16.20
C LEU A 870 -17.84 -36.37 -17.37
N ASN A 871 -19.17 -36.26 -17.46
CA ASN A 871 -19.96 -36.77 -18.58
C ASN A 871 -20.40 -35.68 -19.57
N SER A 872 -20.28 -34.38 -19.23
CA SER A 872 -20.77 -33.21 -19.99
C SER A 872 -19.70 -32.13 -20.27
N LEU A 873 -18.51 -32.29 -19.70
CA LEU A 873 -17.28 -31.56 -19.94
C LEU A 873 -16.66 -32.05 -21.25
N TRP A 874 -15.69 -31.28 -21.73
CA TRP A 874 -14.88 -31.73 -22.86
C TRP A 874 -13.41 -31.52 -22.54
N TYR A 875 -12.76 -32.56 -22.02
CA TYR A 875 -11.35 -32.53 -21.61
C TYR A 875 -10.54 -33.39 -22.56
N GLY A 876 -9.57 -32.80 -23.24
CA GLY A 876 -8.84 -33.48 -24.31
C GLY A 876 -7.34 -33.52 -24.08
N GLU A 877 -6.72 -34.63 -24.44
CA GLU A 877 -5.27 -34.70 -24.63
C GLU A 877 -4.92 -35.25 -26.02
N TYR A 878 -4.01 -34.56 -26.69
CA TYR A 878 -3.52 -34.90 -28.03
C TYR A 878 -1.99 -34.80 -28.07
N LYS A 879 -1.29 -35.89 -28.43
CA LYS A 879 0.18 -35.93 -28.64
C LYS A 879 1.06 -35.26 -27.55
N ASN A 880 0.61 -35.17 -26.29
CA ASN A 880 1.44 -34.64 -25.20
C ASN A 880 2.65 -35.56 -24.93
N TYR A 881 3.82 -34.98 -24.66
CA TYR A 881 5.09 -35.72 -24.56
C TYR A 881 5.89 -35.38 -23.29
N GLY A 882 6.92 -36.17 -22.98
CA GLY A 882 7.73 -36.04 -21.76
C GLY A 882 7.22 -36.90 -20.58
N PRO A 883 7.97 -36.96 -19.46
CA PRO A 883 7.78 -38.00 -18.44
C PRO A 883 6.40 -38.01 -17.74
N GLY A 884 5.69 -36.87 -17.71
CA GLY A 884 4.34 -36.76 -17.14
C GLY A 884 3.18 -36.94 -18.14
N SER A 885 3.47 -37.16 -19.43
CA SER A 885 2.44 -37.16 -20.48
C SER A 885 1.75 -38.52 -20.71
N SER A 886 2.24 -39.59 -20.08
CA SER A 886 1.76 -40.95 -20.33
C SER A 886 0.24 -41.08 -20.17
N LEU A 887 -0.42 -41.58 -21.23
CA LEU A 887 -1.87 -41.69 -21.30
C LEU A 887 -2.44 -42.93 -20.61
N SER A 888 -1.61 -43.94 -20.30
CA SER A 888 -2.07 -45.22 -19.72
C SER A 888 -2.64 -45.08 -18.31
N GLY A 889 -2.15 -44.11 -17.54
CA GLY A 889 -2.64 -43.77 -16.20
C GLY A 889 -3.75 -42.72 -16.19
N ARG A 890 -4.12 -42.16 -17.35
CA ARG A 890 -5.10 -41.06 -17.43
C ARG A 890 -6.49 -41.52 -17.00
N VAL A 891 -7.29 -40.52 -16.67
CA VAL A 891 -8.67 -40.69 -16.25
C VAL A 891 -9.52 -41.39 -17.32
N LYS A 892 -10.52 -42.16 -16.88
CA LYS A 892 -11.49 -42.84 -17.74
C LYS A 892 -12.87 -42.18 -17.68
N TRP A 893 -12.90 -40.85 -17.65
CA TRP A 893 -14.14 -40.08 -17.57
C TRP A 893 -14.83 -40.06 -18.94
N PRO A 894 -16.17 -40.15 -19.05
CA PRO A 894 -16.84 -40.20 -20.37
C PRO A 894 -16.62 -38.96 -21.27
N GLY A 895 -16.46 -37.77 -20.69
CA GLY A 895 -16.09 -36.52 -21.36
C GLY A 895 -14.58 -36.24 -21.38
N TYR A 896 -13.75 -37.12 -20.83
CA TYR A 896 -12.33 -37.10 -21.10
C TYR A 896 -12.05 -37.89 -22.38
N HIS A 897 -11.35 -37.25 -23.30
CA HIS A 897 -11.06 -37.77 -24.61
C HIS A 897 -9.55 -37.83 -24.81
N ILE A 898 -9.02 -39.05 -24.94
CA ILE A 898 -7.75 -39.24 -25.64
C ILE A 898 -8.07 -38.97 -27.11
N ILE A 899 -7.65 -37.81 -27.61
CA ILE A 899 -7.93 -37.42 -28.97
C ILE A 899 -6.95 -38.20 -29.86
N LYS A 900 -7.48 -39.09 -30.69
CA LYS A 900 -6.70 -39.92 -31.62
C LYS A 900 -6.73 -39.37 -33.05
N ASP A 901 -7.88 -38.87 -33.47
CA ASP A 901 -8.07 -38.21 -34.76
C ASP A 901 -7.52 -36.77 -34.73
N PRO A 902 -6.59 -36.40 -35.63
CA PRO A 902 -6.10 -35.02 -35.75
C PRO A 902 -7.20 -34.00 -36.07
N SER A 903 -8.25 -34.38 -36.80
CA SER A 903 -9.34 -33.47 -37.19
C SER A 903 -10.10 -32.96 -35.97
N SER A 904 -10.39 -33.86 -35.03
CA SER A 904 -10.98 -33.58 -33.71
C SER A 904 -10.09 -32.70 -32.82
N ALA A 905 -8.76 -32.84 -32.92
CA ALA A 905 -7.81 -31.97 -32.22
C ALA A 905 -7.70 -30.59 -32.89
N SER A 906 -7.83 -30.51 -34.22
CA SER A 906 -7.76 -29.26 -34.98
C SER A 906 -8.77 -28.21 -34.50
N PHE A 907 -9.97 -28.64 -34.07
CA PHE A 907 -10.99 -27.75 -33.48
C PHE A 907 -10.48 -26.94 -32.27
N PHE A 908 -9.46 -27.44 -31.55
CA PHE A 908 -8.90 -26.83 -30.35
C PHE A 908 -7.64 -25.98 -30.59
N THR A 909 -7.25 -25.83 -31.86
CA THR A 909 -6.11 -25.00 -32.27
C THR A 909 -6.46 -23.52 -32.29
N VAL A 910 -5.45 -22.66 -32.42
CA VAL A 910 -5.63 -21.21 -32.50
C VAL A 910 -6.61 -20.83 -33.62
N GLN A 911 -6.49 -21.43 -34.81
CA GLN A 911 -7.32 -21.13 -35.98
C GLN A 911 -8.81 -21.40 -35.76
N HIS A 912 -9.19 -22.44 -35.01
CA HIS A 912 -10.59 -22.86 -34.91
C HIS A 912 -11.23 -22.62 -33.53
N PHE A 913 -10.46 -22.64 -32.45
CA PHE A 913 -11.00 -22.52 -31.09
C PHE A 913 -11.26 -21.08 -30.65
N ILE A 914 -10.49 -20.13 -31.21
CA ILE A 914 -10.60 -18.68 -30.96
C ILE A 914 -10.65 -17.87 -32.27
N ASP A 915 -10.96 -18.53 -33.39
CA ASP A 915 -10.95 -17.95 -34.75
C ASP A 915 -9.66 -17.17 -35.06
N GLY A 916 -8.51 -17.66 -34.59
CA GLY A 916 -7.29 -16.85 -34.47
C GLY A 916 -6.77 -16.29 -35.79
N MET A 917 -7.04 -16.95 -36.92
CA MET A 917 -6.60 -16.48 -38.24
C MET A 917 -7.30 -15.20 -38.72
N SER A 918 -8.50 -14.87 -38.21
CA SER A 918 -9.20 -13.65 -38.62
C SER A 918 -8.65 -12.37 -37.97
N TRP A 919 -7.84 -12.49 -36.90
CA TRP A 919 -7.40 -11.32 -36.13
C TRP A 919 -5.94 -11.37 -35.62
N LEU A 920 -5.37 -12.53 -35.27
CA LEU A 920 -4.00 -12.60 -34.74
C LEU A 920 -2.90 -12.16 -35.73
N PRO A 921 -2.95 -12.43 -37.05
CA PRO A 921 -1.90 -11.99 -37.98
C PRO A 921 -1.66 -10.47 -37.95
N ALA A 922 -2.72 -9.67 -37.77
CA ALA A 922 -2.62 -8.22 -37.65
C ALA A 922 -1.94 -7.74 -36.35
N THR A 923 -1.80 -8.60 -35.33
CA THR A 923 -1.15 -8.28 -34.05
C THR A 923 0.37 -8.45 -34.07
N GLY A 924 0.93 -9.08 -35.11
CA GLY A 924 2.36 -9.43 -35.19
C GLY A 924 2.82 -10.52 -34.21
N VAL A 925 1.93 -11.04 -33.35
CA VAL A 925 2.22 -12.15 -32.44
C VAL A 925 2.51 -13.41 -33.26
N GLN A 926 3.60 -14.10 -32.94
CA GLN A 926 3.95 -15.39 -33.55
C GLN A 926 3.12 -16.51 -32.92
N PHE A 927 2.37 -17.25 -33.76
CA PHE A 927 1.53 -18.37 -33.33
C PHE A 927 1.49 -19.49 -34.39
N SER A 928 1.29 -20.73 -33.96
CA SER A 928 0.96 -21.85 -34.84
C SER A 928 -0.55 -21.91 -35.01
N ALA A 929 -1.04 -21.69 -36.22
CA ALA A 929 -2.48 -21.62 -36.51
C ALA A 929 -3.20 -22.96 -36.22
N GLY A 930 -2.67 -24.05 -36.77
CA GLY A 930 -3.19 -25.42 -36.61
C GLY A 930 -2.34 -26.29 -35.69
N LEU A 931 -2.43 -27.61 -35.89
CA LEU A 931 -1.57 -28.58 -35.23
C LEU A 931 -0.18 -28.60 -35.87
N THR A 932 0.85 -28.56 -35.05
CA THR A 932 2.24 -28.85 -35.41
C THR A 932 2.44 -30.37 -35.45
N ASN A 933 3.30 -30.86 -36.36
CA ASN A 933 3.45 -32.29 -36.65
C ASN A 933 4.37 -33.03 -35.66
#